data_AF-A0A931BN46-F1
#
_entry.id   AF-A0A931BN46-F1
#
_cell.length_a   1.000
_cell.length_b   1.000
_cell.length_c   1.000
_cell.angle_alpha   90.00
_cell.angle_beta   90.00
_cell.angle_gamma   90.00
#
_symmetry.space_group_name_H-M   'P 1'
#
loop_
_entity.id
_entity.type
_entity.pdbx_description
1 polymer ?
#
loop_
_entity_poly.entity_id
_entity_poly.type
_entity_poly.pdbx_seq_one_letter_code
_entity_poly.pdbx_strand_id
1 'polypeptide(L)'
;MNPIPTLRALLTGAFTLLLLAWCPQLYAYDLTVAKDGTGNYTTVQAAIDAAPTGRTAPFTIFIKNGRYREVVNVPATKPFIQLVGENVGSTVITYNNSAGTIVNGVALGTQNSASVTINAADFSAMNLTFENSFGEAASNGQAVAILVNNDRAAFRNCRFLGNQDTMYLKGNGTPRQYFLNCYIEGNTDFIFGSAIALFENCNVYAKNKATASTSYIAVPNTPTGQAFGLVFKNCNVTGHSVAGGTRYDLGRPWQANPKAAFLNCNLSTPLILDEGWSPTSSAGTATIRDSYFVEYQNTHFNGRPINVSSRVLSGQGLTPVQPSSQLTAAEAATYTKANILGTWDPCTLIDCATPFVKTVIVNNFKGVKGTSTTNSTFTWNTSWPISGDILSIFRATATPPAALGAFAVVGTQTEPSDTIFNYSFADAIPASGSLYKYFVRGSNAVRQISSDTVTISSAPAIVTVGTIGNFTQQLGSGSPSQSVAVSGTDLAGNVTVTASANYQVSLTSGGTYTSSVTLTPTSGALASTPVYVRLNATTAGTYPGTLTLTSTNASTVVLSLNGTAIVAPTVTSNILQFWPLRVNAADSVQARNSRLTASLPTLKRLYLSNGTTAPAIPSYSNQYGQAFGASANGDGTWTAVGGTLNRMYYEQFTMTVAAGATNVRVDSLLFNTAFNNTSSNTKMAVVYSLNGFTSPADSTEITGVTGPGGAQALTASGNFNRSFPLLNQTNGPTALYRVALNGPSTANPSGGVLVNAGQTLTVRLYYACGSTGTPRYAMLKNFRIKGDVVAAPLVSNVLEHWPLRVNNTDSTQIRSSRVVPTTPTLKRLYLSNGATTPAFPAYSNQYGQAFGPSANGDGTWTTVGGTLNRAYYEQFTLTMAAGSTARVDSLLFNSAFYNTSSNTKMGVVYSLNGFTSPADSTEIAAGTGPNGALTFTASGNFNNSFPLLNQTSGPVALYRLALRNGGVTIPGGQTLTVRLYYACGSTGTPRYAMLKNVRFKGLASAVLATTSQALNAQVQVFPNPASTSFWVQLPAASSKTAVSASLINTLGQTVRTQLLSAAPGQGINAEVNVRGLAAGVYTLRLNVNGTPVTRKVVVE
;
A
#
# COMPACT_ATOMS: atom_id res chain seq x y z
N MET A 1 55.78 -10.18 -94.68
CA MET A 1 55.43 -10.66 -93.32
C MET A 1 55.76 -9.52 -92.36
N ASN A 2 54.94 -8.50 -92.08
CA ASN A 2 53.49 -8.33 -92.11
C ASN A 2 52.72 -9.30 -91.18
N PRO A 3 51.66 -8.80 -90.53
CA PRO A 3 51.65 -8.46 -89.10
C PRO A 3 50.53 -9.24 -88.37
N ILE A 4 50.21 -9.08 -87.08
CA ILE A 4 49.27 -8.05 -86.61
C ILE A 4 49.05 -8.26 -85.08
N PRO A 5 49.51 -7.31 -84.25
CA PRO A 5 49.15 -7.19 -82.83
C PRO A 5 47.76 -6.54 -82.59
N THR A 6 46.93 -6.36 -83.61
CA THR A 6 45.75 -5.49 -83.49
C THR A 6 44.50 -6.19 -82.94
N LEU A 7 44.39 -7.52 -82.90
CA LEU A 7 43.13 -8.15 -82.48
C LEU A 7 42.90 -8.12 -80.95
N ARG A 8 43.94 -8.24 -80.12
CA ARG A 8 43.79 -8.13 -78.65
C ARG A 8 43.62 -6.70 -78.17
N ALA A 9 44.23 -5.72 -78.84
CA ALA A 9 44.04 -4.31 -78.55
C ALA A 9 42.68 -3.78 -79.04
N LEU A 10 42.14 -4.29 -80.16
CA LEU A 10 40.78 -3.98 -80.60
C LEU A 10 39.71 -4.67 -79.76
N LEU A 11 39.92 -5.89 -79.25
CA LEU A 11 38.97 -6.56 -78.37
C LEU A 11 38.95 -5.98 -76.95
N THR A 12 40.10 -5.57 -76.39
CA THR A 12 40.12 -4.84 -75.11
C THR A 12 39.68 -3.39 -75.29
N GLY A 13 40.05 -2.72 -76.38
CA GLY A 13 39.57 -1.37 -76.71
C GLY A 13 38.05 -1.32 -76.93
N ALA A 14 37.47 -2.27 -77.66
CA ALA A 14 36.03 -2.35 -77.89
C ALA A 14 35.26 -2.75 -76.63
N PHE A 15 35.80 -3.61 -75.76
CA PHE A 15 35.17 -3.92 -74.46
C PHE A 15 35.25 -2.73 -73.49
N THR A 16 36.33 -1.95 -73.53
CA THR A 16 36.48 -0.73 -72.70
C THR A 16 35.62 0.42 -73.24
N LEU A 17 35.44 0.54 -74.56
CA LEU A 17 34.49 1.48 -75.17
C LEU A 17 33.02 1.05 -75.00
N LEU A 18 32.70 -0.25 -74.98
CA LEU A 18 31.34 -0.72 -74.62
C LEU A 18 31.02 -0.55 -73.12
N LEU A 19 32.01 -0.70 -72.23
CA LEU A 19 31.88 -0.38 -70.80
C LEU A 19 31.72 1.12 -70.54
N LEU A 20 32.28 1.98 -71.40
CA LEU A 20 32.06 3.43 -71.37
C LEU A 20 30.73 3.85 -72.02
N ALA A 21 30.20 3.07 -72.99
CA ALA A 21 28.88 3.29 -73.59
C ALA A 21 27.72 2.77 -72.70
N TRP A 22 28.03 1.97 -71.68
CA TRP A 22 27.14 1.59 -70.57
C TRP A 22 27.52 2.32 -69.27
N CYS A 23 28.11 3.51 -69.37
CA CYS A 23 28.06 4.44 -68.27
C CYS A 23 26.58 4.86 -68.16
N PRO A 24 25.83 4.49 -67.10
CA PRO A 24 24.62 5.24 -66.80
C PRO A 24 25.12 6.67 -66.68
N GLN A 25 24.54 7.58 -67.46
CA GLN A 25 24.80 9.01 -67.39
C GLN A 25 24.94 9.35 -65.90
N LEU A 26 26.17 9.60 -65.45
CA LEU A 26 26.48 9.88 -64.05
C LEU A 26 25.68 11.13 -63.73
N TYR A 27 24.53 10.97 -63.08
CA TYR A 27 23.85 12.09 -62.44
C TYR A 27 24.84 12.59 -61.40
N ALA A 28 25.61 13.61 -61.77
CA ALA A 28 26.52 14.26 -60.85
C ALA A 28 25.64 14.92 -59.78
N TYR A 29 25.57 14.30 -58.61
CA TYR A 29 24.99 14.93 -57.43
C TYR A 29 25.88 16.10 -57.01
N ASP A 30 25.29 17.22 -56.60
CA ASP A 30 26.06 18.40 -56.17
C ASP A 30 26.85 18.12 -54.88
N LEU A 31 26.25 17.35 -53.95
CA LEU A 31 26.89 16.88 -52.72
C LEU A 31 26.51 15.45 -52.39
N THR A 32 27.40 14.74 -51.72
CA THR A 32 27.16 13.42 -51.12
C THR A 32 27.32 13.48 -49.60
N VAL A 33 26.36 12.92 -48.87
CA VAL A 33 26.42 12.68 -47.43
C VAL A 33 26.67 11.19 -47.19
N ALA A 34 27.67 10.86 -46.39
CA ALA A 34 27.94 9.48 -46.00
C ALA A 34 28.45 9.40 -44.56
N LYS A 35 27.73 8.66 -43.72
CA LYS A 35 28.05 8.53 -42.28
C LYS A 35 29.40 7.86 -42.01
N ASP A 36 29.89 7.05 -42.94
CA ASP A 36 31.19 6.37 -42.89
C ASP A 36 32.38 7.26 -43.30
N GLY A 37 32.13 8.53 -43.65
CA GLY A 37 33.16 9.48 -44.08
C GLY A 37 33.51 9.41 -45.57
N THR A 38 32.83 8.59 -46.37
CA THR A 38 33.10 8.45 -47.82
C THR A 38 32.40 9.48 -48.71
N GLY A 39 31.78 10.50 -48.11
CA GLY A 39 31.05 11.58 -48.78
C GLY A 39 31.67 12.95 -48.51
N ASN A 40 31.08 14.02 -49.05
CA ASN A 40 31.49 15.40 -48.76
C ASN A 40 31.19 15.79 -47.30
N TYR A 41 30.10 15.26 -46.72
CA TYR A 41 29.69 15.51 -45.34
C TYR A 41 29.26 14.21 -44.64
N THR A 42 29.34 14.16 -43.32
CA THR A 42 28.89 13.02 -42.51
C THR A 42 27.47 13.18 -41.94
N THR A 43 26.90 14.39 -42.05
CA THR A 43 25.57 14.76 -41.55
C THR A 43 24.78 15.48 -42.62
N VAL A 44 23.46 15.32 -42.60
CA VAL A 44 22.55 15.94 -43.57
C VAL A 44 22.48 17.45 -43.37
N GLN A 45 22.44 17.95 -42.13
CA GLN A 45 22.38 19.38 -41.85
C GLN A 45 23.59 20.13 -42.44
N ALA A 46 24.80 19.61 -42.27
CA ALA A 46 26.01 20.25 -42.80
C ALA A 46 25.99 20.38 -44.34
N ALA A 47 25.45 19.40 -45.06
CA ALA A 47 25.31 19.50 -46.51
C ALA A 47 24.28 20.55 -46.93
N ILE A 48 23.18 20.69 -46.18
CA ILE A 48 22.18 21.75 -46.39
C ILE A 48 22.77 23.13 -46.12
N ASP A 49 23.55 23.27 -45.04
CA ASP A 49 24.20 24.53 -44.69
C ASP A 49 25.16 24.98 -45.79
N ALA A 50 25.89 24.04 -46.37
CA ALA A 50 26.84 24.26 -47.46
C ALA A 50 26.20 24.55 -48.83
N ALA A 51 24.96 24.12 -49.08
CA ALA A 51 24.28 24.36 -50.35
C ALA A 51 24.13 25.87 -50.64
N PRO A 52 24.17 26.36 -51.89
CA PRO A 52 23.99 27.79 -52.17
C PRO A 52 22.60 28.32 -51.78
N THR A 53 22.52 29.59 -51.36
CA THR A 53 21.24 30.29 -51.13
C THR A 53 20.63 30.82 -52.43
N GLY A 54 19.31 30.99 -52.47
CA GLY A 54 18.61 31.69 -53.56
C GLY A 54 18.64 30.95 -54.91
N ARG A 55 18.76 29.62 -54.90
CA ARG A 55 18.73 28.79 -56.11
C ARG A 55 17.41 28.96 -56.88
N THR A 56 17.47 28.79 -58.19
CA THR A 56 16.31 28.77 -59.09
C THR A 56 16.16 27.43 -59.82
N ALA A 57 17.02 26.47 -59.50
CA ALA A 57 17.05 25.13 -60.05
C ALA A 57 17.53 24.15 -58.95
N PRO A 58 17.19 22.85 -59.07
CA PRO A 58 17.57 21.84 -58.09
C PRO A 58 19.04 21.91 -57.66
N PHE A 59 19.28 21.72 -56.38
CA PHE A 59 20.60 21.42 -55.80
C PHE A 59 20.48 20.08 -55.09
N THR A 60 21.10 19.06 -55.65
CA THR A 60 20.83 17.66 -55.32
C THR A 60 21.88 17.11 -54.36
N ILE A 61 21.44 16.74 -53.16
CA ILE A 61 22.23 16.13 -52.11
C ILE A 61 21.90 14.64 -52.07
N PHE A 62 22.86 13.81 -52.44
CA PHE A 62 22.76 12.36 -52.31
C PHE A 62 23.13 11.92 -50.88
N ILE A 63 22.35 11.02 -50.29
CA ILE A 63 22.52 10.58 -48.91
C ILE A 63 22.69 9.06 -48.91
N LYS A 64 23.88 8.58 -48.56
CA LYS A 64 24.18 7.15 -48.47
C LYS A 64 23.42 6.48 -47.33
N ASN A 65 23.33 5.16 -47.38
CA ASN A 65 22.73 4.33 -46.35
C ASN A 65 23.27 4.65 -44.94
N GLY A 66 22.36 4.72 -43.98
CA GLY A 66 22.65 5.05 -42.59
C GLY A 66 21.45 5.64 -41.86
N ARG A 67 21.40 5.46 -40.54
CA ARG A 67 20.54 6.22 -39.63
C ARG A 67 21.25 7.49 -39.18
N TYR A 68 20.83 8.64 -39.70
CA TYR A 68 21.30 9.99 -39.39
C TYR A 68 20.44 10.55 -38.25
N ARG A 69 20.97 10.49 -37.02
CA ARG A 69 20.25 10.96 -35.82
C ARG A 69 20.57 12.43 -35.56
N GLU A 70 19.80 13.33 -36.17
CA GLU A 70 19.98 14.78 -36.14
C GLU A 70 18.64 15.48 -36.35
N VAL A 71 18.50 16.70 -35.82
CA VAL A 71 17.38 17.60 -36.17
C VAL A 71 17.78 18.41 -37.39
N VAL A 72 17.02 18.31 -38.48
CA VAL A 72 17.34 18.96 -39.75
C VAL A 72 16.39 20.11 -40.02
N ASN A 73 16.92 21.26 -40.41
CA ASN A 73 16.16 22.42 -40.87
C ASN A 73 16.66 22.86 -42.25
N VAL A 74 15.77 22.83 -43.25
CA VAL A 74 16.00 23.41 -44.58
C VAL A 74 15.43 24.83 -44.57
N PRO A 75 16.27 25.88 -44.47
CA PRO A 75 15.79 27.25 -44.30
C PRO A 75 15.17 27.82 -45.58
N ALA A 76 14.28 28.80 -45.43
CA ALA A 76 13.58 29.44 -46.55
C ALA A 76 14.52 30.09 -47.59
N THR A 77 15.75 30.43 -47.19
CA THR A 77 16.79 31.00 -48.07
C THR A 77 17.43 29.99 -49.02
N LYS A 78 17.10 28.69 -48.91
CA LYS A 78 17.64 27.60 -49.73
C LYS A 78 16.51 26.91 -50.51
N PRO A 79 15.82 27.62 -51.44
CA PRO A 79 14.83 26.97 -52.31
C PRO A 79 15.49 25.91 -53.20
N PHE A 80 14.71 25.01 -53.80
CA PHE A 80 15.18 23.98 -54.72
C PHE A 80 16.19 22.96 -54.14
N ILE A 81 16.24 22.78 -52.82
CA ILE A 81 16.99 21.66 -52.25
C ILE A 81 16.31 20.34 -52.62
N GLN A 82 17.09 19.40 -53.14
CA GLN A 82 16.66 18.05 -53.45
C GLN A 82 17.46 17.03 -52.64
N LEU A 83 16.79 16.21 -51.84
CA LEU A 83 17.43 15.12 -51.09
C LEU A 83 17.17 13.77 -51.77
N VAL A 84 18.22 13.00 -52.04
CA VAL A 84 18.10 11.68 -52.68
C VAL A 84 18.79 10.63 -51.83
N GLY A 85 18.02 9.75 -51.21
CA GLY A 85 18.57 8.62 -50.47
C GLY A 85 19.03 7.50 -51.38
N GLU A 86 20.07 6.78 -50.94
CA GLU A 86 20.56 5.57 -51.61
C GLU A 86 19.50 4.45 -51.57
N ASN A 87 18.80 4.32 -50.44
CA ASN A 87 17.74 3.34 -50.27
C ASN A 87 16.71 3.78 -49.22
N VAL A 88 15.43 3.75 -49.60
CA VAL A 88 14.31 4.21 -48.74
C VAL A 88 14.25 3.49 -47.38
N GLY A 89 14.63 2.22 -47.29
CA GLY A 89 14.59 1.47 -46.02
C GLY A 89 15.83 1.60 -45.15
N SER A 90 16.96 2.05 -45.70
CA SER A 90 18.26 2.11 -45.01
C SER A 90 18.84 3.52 -44.87
N THR A 91 18.35 4.49 -45.64
CA THR A 91 18.68 5.92 -45.51
C THR A 91 17.60 6.60 -44.66
N VAL A 92 17.88 6.84 -43.38
CA VAL A 92 16.89 7.29 -42.39
C VAL A 92 17.38 8.55 -41.68
N ILE A 93 16.63 9.64 -41.76
CA ILE A 93 16.83 10.84 -40.93
C ILE A 93 15.88 10.73 -39.75
N THR A 94 16.42 10.75 -38.52
CA THR A 94 15.64 10.47 -37.31
C THR A 94 15.99 11.38 -36.15
N TYR A 95 14.99 11.69 -35.34
CA TYR A 95 15.16 12.22 -33.99
C TYR A 95 14.02 11.71 -33.10
N ASN A 96 13.92 12.18 -31.85
CA ASN A 96 12.91 11.72 -30.89
C ASN A 96 12.36 12.83 -30.00
N ASN A 97 12.27 14.06 -30.52
CA ASN A 97 11.63 15.15 -29.80
C ASN A 97 10.11 14.94 -29.77
N SER A 98 9.50 15.28 -28.64
CA SER A 98 8.05 15.43 -28.50
C SER A 98 7.69 16.86 -28.10
N ALA A 99 6.41 17.20 -28.18
CA ALA A 99 5.90 18.46 -27.68
C ALA A 99 6.25 18.71 -26.21
N GLY A 100 6.32 17.64 -25.40
CA GLY A 100 6.71 17.71 -23.99
C GLY A 100 8.21 17.73 -23.72
N THR A 101 9.06 17.58 -24.74
CA THR A 101 10.51 17.63 -24.57
C THR A 101 10.93 19.02 -24.11
N ILE A 102 11.68 19.09 -23.01
CA ILE A 102 12.15 20.35 -22.41
C ILE A 102 13.53 20.69 -22.95
N VAL A 103 13.64 21.84 -23.61
CA VAL A 103 14.92 22.42 -24.06
C VAL A 103 15.01 23.81 -23.45
N ASN A 104 16.11 24.10 -22.75
CA ASN A 104 16.34 25.38 -22.05
C ASN A 104 15.19 25.78 -21.11
N GLY A 105 14.60 24.79 -20.42
CA GLY A 105 13.50 25.01 -19.46
C GLY A 105 12.11 25.21 -20.09
N VAL A 106 11.99 25.12 -21.42
CA VAL A 106 10.73 25.32 -22.15
C VAL A 106 10.36 24.06 -22.93
N ALA A 107 9.08 23.69 -22.91
CA ALA A 107 8.55 22.60 -23.73
C ALA A 107 8.56 23.01 -25.21
N LEU A 108 9.05 22.12 -26.09
CA LEU A 108 9.16 22.40 -27.52
C LEU A 108 7.80 22.71 -28.18
N GLY A 109 6.73 22.05 -27.72
CA GLY A 109 5.44 22.05 -28.41
C GLY A 109 5.47 21.25 -29.71
N THR A 110 4.31 21.01 -30.32
CA THR A 110 4.18 20.13 -31.50
C THR A 110 5.09 20.55 -32.65
N GLN A 111 5.10 21.84 -33.02
CA GLN A 111 5.85 22.30 -34.19
C GLN A 111 7.36 22.08 -34.04
N ASN A 112 7.93 22.42 -32.89
CA ASN A 112 9.38 22.31 -32.67
C ASN A 112 9.81 20.87 -32.30
N SER A 113 8.86 19.93 -32.23
CA SER A 113 9.17 18.51 -32.08
C SER A 113 9.66 17.83 -33.36
N ALA A 114 9.56 18.52 -34.51
CA ALA A 114 9.90 17.99 -35.83
C ALA A 114 11.34 17.48 -35.92
N SER A 115 11.54 16.23 -36.35
CA SER A 115 12.88 15.72 -36.72
C SER A 115 13.43 16.47 -37.92
N VAL A 116 12.58 16.76 -38.92
CA VAL A 116 12.93 17.54 -40.11
C VAL A 116 11.94 18.66 -40.34
N THR A 117 12.43 19.89 -40.51
CA THR A 117 11.64 21.07 -40.86
C THR A 117 12.03 21.59 -42.24
N ILE A 118 11.05 21.70 -43.13
CA ILE A 118 11.21 22.23 -44.48
C ILE A 118 10.56 23.60 -44.55
N ASN A 119 11.38 24.65 -44.49
CA ASN A 119 10.95 26.04 -44.67
C ASN A 119 11.23 26.54 -46.09
N ALA A 120 11.89 25.77 -46.95
CA ALA A 120 12.20 26.12 -48.34
C ALA A 120 11.04 25.83 -49.30
N ALA A 121 10.87 26.69 -50.32
CA ALA A 121 10.00 26.42 -51.46
C ALA A 121 10.71 25.53 -52.49
N ASP A 122 9.93 24.85 -53.33
CA ASP A 122 10.46 23.98 -54.41
C ASP A 122 11.36 22.83 -53.90
N PHE A 123 11.15 22.42 -52.64
CA PHE A 123 11.88 21.31 -52.03
C PHE A 123 11.46 19.97 -52.65
N SER A 124 12.40 19.04 -52.80
CA SER A 124 12.06 17.66 -53.13
C SER A 124 12.86 16.61 -52.37
N ALA A 125 12.27 15.43 -52.16
CA ALA A 125 12.94 14.29 -51.55
C ALA A 125 12.56 12.96 -52.20
N MET A 126 13.55 12.07 -52.37
CA MET A 126 13.38 10.77 -53.03
C MET A 126 14.14 9.66 -52.33
N ASN A 127 13.53 8.49 -52.17
CA ASN A 127 14.20 7.26 -51.70
C ASN A 127 14.82 7.36 -50.28
N LEU A 128 14.21 8.09 -49.35
CA LEU A 128 14.67 8.14 -47.94
C LEU A 128 13.51 8.11 -46.92
N THR A 129 13.86 7.89 -45.66
CA THR A 129 12.92 7.87 -44.53
C THR A 129 13.09 9.10 -43.65
N PHE A 130 11.98 9.74 -43.30
CA PHE A 130 11.86 10.72 -42.22
C PHE A 130 11.18 10.04 -41.02
N GLU A 131 11.83 10.06 -39.85
CA GLU A 131 11.32 9.38 -38.66
C GLU A 131 11.33 10.31 -37.44
N ASN A 132 10.27 10.25 -36.64
CA ASN A 132 10.32 10.59 -35.23
C ASN A 132 10.14 9.31 -34.41
N SER A 133 11.22 8.92 -33.72
CA SER A 133 11.29 7.69 -32.92
C SER A 133 10.76 7.88 -31.48
N PHE A 134 10.14 9.03 -31.18
CA PHE A 134 9.43 9.22 -29.93
C PHE A 134 8.26 8.23 -29.83
N GLY A 135 8.18 7.54 -28.69
CA GLY A 135 7.13 6.55 -28.40
C GLY A 135 5.76 7.19 -28.13
N GLU A 136 4.90 6.46 -27.44
CA GLU A 136 3.62 6.99 -26.98
C GLU A 136 3.73 7.55 -25.55
N ALA A 137 3.02 8.64 -25.27
CA ALA A 137 2.92 9.23 -23.94
C ALA A 137 1.47 9.64 -23.66
N ALA A 138 1.06 9.56 -22.39
CA ALA A 138 -0.29 9.91 -21.96
C ALA A 138 -0.58 11.42 -22.08
N SER A 139 0.45 12.27 -22.06
CA SER A 139 0.34 13.72 -22.21
C SER A 139 1.54 14.26 -22.98
N ASN A 140 1.34 15.33 -23.75
CA ASN A 140 2.34 15.98 -24.60
C ASN A 140 3.10 15.00 -25.53
N GLY A 141 2.37 14.00 -26.05
CA GLY A 141 2.91 12.91 -26.85
C GLY A 141 3.07 13.22 -28.34
N GLN A 142 2.68 14.41 -28.81
CA GLN A 142 2.84 14.83 -30.20
C GLN A 142 4.32 14.82 -30.59
N ALA A 143 4.66 14.19 -31.71
CA ALA A 143 6.05 14.03 -32.13
C ALA A 143 6.16 13.95 -33.66
N VAL A 144 6.51 15.10 -34.25
CA VAL A 144 6.50 15.29 -35.70
C VAL A 144 7.74 14.66 -36.34
N ALA A 145 7.56 13.83 -37.37
CA ALA A 145 8.66 13.30 -38.20
C ALA A 145 9.10 14.34 -39.22
N ILE A 146 8.13 14.97 -39.89
CA ILE A 146 8.39 16.06 -40.81
C ILE A 146 7.38 17.19 -40.67
N LEU A 147 7.89 18.41 -40.59
CA LEU A 147 7.14 19.65 -40.75
C LEU A 147 7.46 20.21 -42.13
N VAL A 148 6.45 20.30 -43.00
CA VAL A 148 6.56 21.02 -44.26
C VAL A 148 5.83 22.34 -44.09
N ASN A 149 6.57 23.44 -44.16
CA ASN A 149 6.10 24.79 -43.85
C ASN A 149 6.35 25.76 -45.02
N ASN A 150 6.05 25.32 -46.25
CA ASN A 150 6.12 26.15 -47.46
C ASN A 150 5.29 25.54 -48.62
N ASP A 151 5.36 26.20 -49.79
CA ASP A 151 4.75 25.81 -51.07
C ASP A 151 5.71 24.99 -51.96
N ARG A 152 5.13 24.15 -52.82
CA ARG A 152 5.80 23.33 -53.85
C ARG A 152 6.81 22.31 -53.30
N ALA A 153 6.40 21.53 -52.30
CA ALA A 153 7.23 20.43 -51.78
C ALA A 153 6.81 19.06 -52.35
N ALA A 154 7.73 18.32 -52.98
CA ALA A 154 7.45 17.05 -53.65
C ALA A 154 8.25 15.87 -53.08
N PHE A 155 7.58 14.75 -52.84
CA PHE A 155 8.17 13.55 -52.23
C PHE A 155 7.85 12.32 -53.07
N ARG A 156 8.85 11.50 -53.40
CA ARG A 156 8.65 10.24 -54.13
C ARG A 156 9.35 9.08 -53.44
N ASN A 157 8.65 7.96 -53.27
CA ASN A 157 9.21 6.77 -52.61
C ASN A 157 9.89 7.11 -51.28
N CYS A 158 9.23 7.94 -50.47
CA CYS A 158 9.69 8.33 -49.14
C CYS A 158 8.88 7.62 -48.06
N ARG A 159 9.47 7.49 -46.87
CA ARG A 159 8.81 6.95 -45.68
C ARG A 159 8.66 8.03 -44.62
N PHE A 160 7.51 8.07 -43.97
CA PHE A 160 7.21 8.99 -42.86
C PHE A 160 6.77 8.16 -41.66
N LEU A 161 7.65 8.03 -40.67
CA LEU A 161 7.46 7.11 -39.55
C LEU A 161 7.29 7.90 -38.25
N GLY A 162 6.21 7.62 -37.52
CA GLY A 162 5.95 8.27 -36.24
C GLY A 162 4.82 7.60 -35.46
N ASN A 163 4.28 8.33 -34.49
CA ASN A 163 3.10 7.96 -33.70
C ASN A 163 2.07 9.08 -33.80
N GLN A 164 1.94 9.91 -32.76
CA GLN A 164 1.04 11.05 -32.77
C GLN A 164 1.65 12.21 -33.55
N ASP A 165 0.89 12.82 -34.45
CA ASP A 165 1.28 14.00 -35.25
C ASP A 165 2.48 13.75 -36.21
N THR A 166 2.60 12.58 -36.84
CA THR A 166 3.76 12.22 -37.71
C THR A 166 4.09 13.27 -38.77
N MET A 167 3.11 13.81 -39.49
CA MET A 167 3.31 14.74 -40.60
C MET A 167 2.54 16.04 -40.35
N TYR A 168 3.27 17.15 -40.14
CA TYR A 168 2.67 18.47 -40.03
C TYR A 168 2.82 19.24 -41.35
N LEU A 169 1.72 19.38 -42.09
CA LEU A 169 1.69 19.93 -43.44
C LEU A 169 1.01 21.29 -43.46
N LYS A 170 1.79 22.35 -43.66
CA LYS A 170 1.29 23.74 -43.64
C LYS A 170 2.11 24.66 -44.54
N GLY A 171 1.74 25.93 -44.55
CA GLY A 171 2.50 27.01 -45.14
C GLY A 171 1.62 28.26 -45.29
N ASN A 172 2.21 29.36 -45.74
CA ASN A 172 1.50 30.61 -45.99
C ASN A 172 0.96 30.65 -47.43
N GLY A 173 -0.15 31.36 -47.65
CA GLY A 173 -0.74 31.53 -48.98
C GLY A 173 -1.39 30.25 -49.50
N THR A 174 -0.87 29.70 -50.60
CA THR A 174 -1.38 28.48 -51.26
C THR A 174 -0.35 27.35 -51.15
N PRO A 175 -0.14 26.75 -49.96
CA PRO A 175 0.93 25.77 -49.72
C PRO A 175 0.61 24.39 -50.36
N ARG A 176 1.15 24.13 -51.54
CA ARG A 176 0.95 22.88 -52.29
C ARG A 176 2.05 21.86 -51.99
N GLN A 177 1.65 20.62 -51.74
CA GLN A 177 2.56 19.53 -51.36
C GLN A 177 2.12 18.23 -52.04
N TYR A 178 3.07 17.46 -52.56
CA TYR A 178 2.78 16.25 -53.35
C TYR A 178 3.59 15.05 -52.86
N PHE A 179 2.91 13.93 -52.60
CA PHE A 179 3.48 12.70 -52.10
C PHE A 179 3.11 11.56 -53.05
N LEU A 180 4.10 10.96 -53.71
CA LEU A 180 3.92 9.92 -54.72
C LEU A 180 4.61 8.62 -54.31
N ASN A 181 3.85 7.52 -54.26
CA ASN A 181 4.38 6.19 -53.90
C ASN A 181 5.07 6.17 -52.53
N CYS A 182 4.57 6.95 -51.57
CA CYS A 182 5.14 7.05 -50.22
C CYS A 182 4.52 6.03 -49.26
N TYR A 183 5.22 5.72 -48.19
CA TYR A 183 4.70 4.97 -47.05
C TYR A 183 4.63 5.87 -45.82
N ILE A 184 3.47 5.92 -45.17
CA ILE A 184 3.21 6.81 -44.04
C ILE A 184 2.67 5.96 -42.90
N GLU A 185 3.23 6.10 -41.70
CA GLU A 185 2.69 5.45 -40.51
C GLU A 185 2.55 6.39 -39.32
N GLY A 186 1.56 6.12 -38.49
CA GLY A 186 1.29 6.85 -37.27
C GLY A 186 0.10 6.29 -36.53
N ASN A 187 -0.28 6.93 -35.42
CA ASN A 187 -1.47 6.55 -34.67
C ASN A 187 -2.53 7.67 -34.58
N THR A 188 -2.32 8.68 -33.74
CA THR A 188 -3.27 9.78 -33.51
C THR A 188 -2.91 10.97 -34.39
N ASP A 189 -3.89 11.52 -35.11
CA ASP A 189 -3.78 12.76 -35.90
C ASP A 189 -2.54 12.81 -36.83
N PHE A 190 -2.12 11.68 -37.37
CA PHE A 190 -0.76 11.55 -37.86
C PHE A 190 -0.49 12.21 -39.22
N ILE A 191 -1.53 12.68 -39.92
CA ILE A 191 -1.42 13.57 -41.08
C ILE A 191 -2.31 14.79 -40.83
N PHE A 192 -1.72 15.94 -40.52
CA PHE A 192 -2.47 17.11 -40.08
C PHE A 192 -1.93 18.43 -40.63
N GLY A 193 -2.78 19.45 -40.64
CA GLY A 193 -2.42 20.82 -41.00
C GLY A 193 -3.25 21.44 -42.12
N SER A 194 -2.74 22.56 -42.66
CA SER A 194 -3.49 23.51 -43.48
C SER A 194 -3.14 23.44 -44.97
N ALA A 195 -2.24 22.54 -45.36
CA ALA A 195 -1.73 22.45 -46.73
C ALA A 195 -2.76 21.95 -47.76
N ILE A 196 -2.52 22.28 -49.03
CA ILE A 196 -3.08 21.53 -50.17
C ILE A 196 -2.13 20.35 -50.40
N ALA A 197 -2.43 19.20 -49.81
CA ALA A 197 -1.57 18.02 -49.88
C ALA A 197 -2.22 16.92 -50.72
N LEU A 198 -1.58 16.51 -51.80
CA LEU A 198 -2.00 15.39 -52.63
C LEU A 198 -1.12 14.17 -52.36
N PHE A 199 -1.73 13.11 -51.83
CA PHE A 199 -1.15 11.79 -51.66
C PHE A 199 -1.64 10.88 -52.79
N GLU A 200 -0.73 10.39 -53.61
CA GLU A 200 -1.04 9.57 -54.77
C GLU A 200 -0.29 8.24 -54.69
N ASN A 201 -1.02 7.13 -54.84
CA ASN A 201 -0.48 5.77 -54.79
C ASN A 201 0.32 5.48 -53.51
N CYS A 202 -0.04 6.08 -52.37
CA CYS A 202 0.65 5.90 -51.10
C CYS A 202 0.08 4.72 -50.29
N ASN A 203 0.89 4.14 -49.42
CA ASN A 203 0.42 3.22 -48.38
C ASN A 203 0.42 3.93 -47.02
N VAL A 204 -0.76 4.04 -46.40
CA VAL A 204 -1.03 4.72 -45.15
C VAL A 204 -1.32 3.67 -44.09
N TYR A 205 -0.39 3.44 -43.17
CA TYR A 205 -0.45 2.38 -42.17
C TYR A 205 -0.81 2.94 -40.78
N ALA A 206 -2.00 2.59 -40.32
CA ALA A 206 -2.58 2.97 -39.04
C ALA A 206 -2.11 2.03 -37.92
N LYS A 207 -1.26 2.53 -37.02
CA LYS A 207 -0.62 1.75 -35.95
C LYS A 207 -1.56 1.51 -34.76
N ASN A 208 -1.38 0.42 -34.04
CA ASN A 208 -2.03 0.29 -32.74
C ASN A 208 -1.35 1.14 -31.68
N LYS A 209 -2.17 1.80 -30.87
CA LYS A 209 -1.78 2.41 -29.61
C LYS A 209 -1.59 1.36 -28.52
N ALA A 210 -0.80 1.71 -27.51
CA ALA A 210 -0.62 0.88 -26.31
C ALA A 210 -1.94 0.69 -25.54
N THR A 211 -2.82 1.68 -25.58
CA THR A 211 -4.16 1.64 -24.97
C THR A 211 -5.22 1.76 -26.05
N ALA A 212 -6.25 0.91 -26.01
CA ALA A 212 -7.36 0.96 -26.94
C ALA A 212 -8.05 2.33 -26.92
N SER A 213 -8.09 2.99 -28.07
CA SER A 213 -8.83 4.25 -28.28
C SER A 213 -9.26 4.39 -29.74
N THR A 214 -10.13 5.34 -30.02
CA THR A 214 -10.31 5.86 -31.38
C THR A 214 -9.10 6.72 -31.76
N SER A 215 -8.71 6.70 -33.03
CA SER A 215 -7.61 7.46 -33.62
C SER A 215 -7.98 7.93 -35.03
N TYR A 216 -7.16 8.81 -35.62
CA TYR A 216 -7.55 9.60 -36.79
C TYR A 216 -6.40 9.70 -37.78
N ILE A 217 -6.70 9.50 -39.07
CA ILE A 217 -5.70 9.57 -40.15
C ILE A 217 -5.47 11.01 -40.59
N ALA A 218 -6.51 11.63 -41.15
CA ALA A 218 -6.43 12.97 -41.75
C ALA A 218 -7.08 14.03 -40.84
N VAL A 219 -6.31 15.03 -40.43
CA VAL A 219 -6.75 16.03 -39.45
C VAL A 219 -6.48 17.46 -39.98
N PRO A 220 -7.29 17.91 -40.97
CA PRO A 220 -7.06 19.19 -41.64
C PRO A 220 -7.53 20.40 -40.80
N ASN A 221 -6.88 21.55 -41.01
CA ASN A 221 -7.38 22.89 -40.67
C ASN A 221 -7.27 23.84 -41.87
N THR A 222 -7.99 23.50 -42.93
CA THR A 222 -7.90 24.16 -44.23
C THR A 222 -8.32 25.64 -44.13
N PRO A 223 -7.51 26.59 -44.64
CA PRO A 223 -7.86 28.02 -44.62
C PRO A 223 -9.10 28.34 -45.47
N THR A 224 -9.85 29.37 -45.06
CA THR A 224 -10.99 29.88 -45.83
C THR A 224 -10.57 30.28 -47.25
N GLY A 225 -11.38 29.93 -48.25
CA GLY A 225 -11.12 30.22 -49.66
C GLY A 225 -10.22 29.20 -50.36
N GLN A 226 -9.55 28.31 -49.63
CA GLN A 226 -8.76 27.23 -50.24
C GLN A 226 -9.67 26.11 -50.75
N ALA A 227 -9.61 25.78 -52.04
CA ALA A 227 -10.51 24.80 -52.66
C ALA A 227 -10.31 23.38 -52.10
N PHE A 228 -9.05 22.97 -51.93
CA PHE A 228 -8.64 21.63 -51.51
C PHE A 228 -7.91 21.63 -50.17
N GLY A 229 -7.91 20.50 -49.46
CA GLY A 229 -7.11 20.29 -48.25
C GLY A 229 -6.23 19.05 -48.41
N LEU A 230 -6.45 18.05 -47.58
CA LEU A 230 -5.74 16.76 -47.65
C LEU A 230 -6.46 15.81 -48.61
N VAL A 231 -5.84 15.45 -49.74
CA VAL A 231 -6.43 14.61 -50.78
C VAL A 231 -5.64 13.31 -50.92
N PHE A 232 -6.31 12.17 -50.70
CA PHE A 232 -5.78 10.83 -50.86
C PHE A 232 -6.39 10.21 -52.11
N LYS A 233 -5.54 9.83 -53.06
CA LYS A 233 -5.94 9.30 -54.36
C LYS A 233 -5.22 7.97 -54.62
N ASN A 234 -5.98 6.93 -54.94
CA ASN A 234 -5.45 5.59 -55.22
C ASN A 234 -4.55 5.04 -54.08
N CYS A 235 -4.84 5.41 -52.84
CA CYS A 235 -4.02 5.04 -51.69
C CYS A 235 -4.53 3.73 -51.06
N ASN A 236 -3.62 3.01 -50.41
CA ASN A 236 -3.94 1.88 -49.56
C ASN A 236 -3.95 2.34 -48.11
N VAL A 237 -5.08 2.22 -47.42
CA VAL A 237 -5.21 2.51 -45.99
C VAL A 237 -5.26 1.19 -45.23
N THR A 238 -4.18 0.91 -44.52
CA THR A 238 -3.87 -0.38 -43.90
C THR A 238 -3.62 -0.21 -42.40
N GLY A 239 -3.55 -1.30 -41.64
CA GLY A 239 -3.31 -1.22 -40.20
C GLY A 239 -3.55 -2.55 -39.50
N HIS A 240 -3.30 -2.58 -38.19
CA HIS A 240 -3.41 -3.80 -37.39
C HIS A 240 -4.75 -3.83 -36.62
N SER A 241 -5.78 -4.50 -37.15
CA SER A 241 -7.00 -4.73 -36.38
C SER A 241 -6.81 -5.91 -35.42
N VAL A 242 -6.61 -5.64 -34.13
CA VAL A 242 -6.84 -6.66 -33.09
C VAL A 242 -8.24 -6.45 -32.50
N ALA A 243 -8.91 -7.54 -32.14
CA ALA A 243 -10.15 -7.45 -31.38
C ALA A 243 -9.87 -6.70 -30.07
N GLY A 244 -10.52 -5.54 -29.87
CA GLY A 244 -10.25 -4.64 -28.74
C GLY A 244 -9.05 -3.69 -28.92
N GLY A 245 -8.51 -3.56 -30.14
CA GLY A 245 -7.40 -2.66 -30.48
C GLY A 245 -7.80 -1.21 -30.76
N THR A 246 -6.90 -0.45 -31.38
CA THR A 246 -7.16 0.93 -31.81
C THR A 246 -8.11 0.92 -33.00
N ARG A 247 -9.16 1.73 -32.94
CA ARG A 247 -10.11 1.92 -34.04
C ARG A 247 -9.83 3.24 -34.74
N TYR A 248 -10.10 3.31 -36.04
CA TYR A 248 -9.76 4.48 -36.84
C TYR A 248 -10.96 5.10 -37.53
N ASP A 249 -10.97 6.43 -37.54
CA ASP A 249 -11.72 7.22 -38.51
C ASP A 249 -10.75 7.65 -39.61
N LEU A 250 -11.28 7.87 -40.83
CA LEU A 250 -10.56 8.50 -41.93
C LEU A 250 -10.03 9.90 -41.52
N GLY A 251 -10.71 10.57 -40.59
CA GLY A 251 -10.23 11.83 -40.08
C GLY A 251 -11.17 12.48 -39.08
N ARG A 252 -10.74 13.65 -38.60
CA ARG A 252 -11.53 14.55 -37.76
C ARG A 252 -11.20 16.00 -38.03
N PRO A 253 -12.12 16.94 -37.78
CA PRO A 253 -11.84 18.36 -37.95
C PRO A 253 -10.82 18.83 -36.89
N TRP A 254 -9.76 19.53 -37.28
CA TRP A 254 -8.90 20.19 -36.27
C TRP A 254 -9.51 21.54 -35.87
N GLN A 255 -9.61 22.45 -36.83
CA GLN A 255 -10.19 23.80 -36.70
C GLN A 255 -11.16 24.06 -37.87
N ALA A 256 -11.62 25.30 -38.05
CA ALA A 256 -12.68 25.65 -39.01
C ALA A 256 -12.32 25.34 -40.48
N ASN A 257 -13.36 25.12 -41.31
CA ASN A 257 -13.31 24.75 -42.74
C ASN A 257 -12.46 23.51 -43.11
N PRO A 258 -12.41 22.45 -42.29
CA PRO A 258 -11.54 21.31 -42.54
C PRO A 258 -11.96 20.55 -43.81
N LYS A 259 -11.01 20.31 -44.72
CA LYS A 259 -11.26 19.60 -45.98
C LYS A 259 -10.36 18.38 -46.14
N ALA A 260 -10.96 17.22 -46.40
CA ALA A 260 -10.25 15.99 -46.71
C ALA A 260 -11.02 15.14 -47.73
N ALA A 261 -10.32 14.45 -48.61
CA ALA A 261 -10.92 13.64 -49.66
C ALA A 261 -10.20 12.29 -49.81
N PHE A 262 -10.94 11.19 -49.87
CA PHE A 262 -10.42 9.85 -50.17
C PHE A 262 -11.08 9.32 -51.46
N LEU A 263 -10.29 9.21 -52.53
CA LEU A 263 -10.75 8.79 -53.85
C LEU A 263 -10.04 7.52 -54.29
N ASN A 264 -10.81 6.51 -54.71
CA ASN A 264 -10.34 5.21 -55.22
C ASN A 264 -9.35 4.52 -54.25
N CYS A 265 -9.54 4.69 -52.94
CA CYS A 265 -8.65 4.13 -51.94
C CYS A 265 -9.11 2.73 -51.50
N ASN A 266 -8.15 1.85 -51.20
CA ASN A 266 -8.44 0.56 -50.58
C ASN A 266 -8.35 0.68 -49.06
N LEU A 267 -9.43 0.35 -48.34
CA LEU A 267 -9.48 0.44 -46.87
C LEU A 267 -9.54 -0.95 -46.23
N SER A 268 -8.64 -1.23 -45.30
CA SER A 268 -8.68 -2.46 -44.48
C SER A 268 -9.92 -2.51 -43.59
N THR A 269 -10.47 -3.71 -43.40
CA THR A 269 -11.60 -3.99 -42.50
C THR A 269 -11.19 -5.02 -41.45
N PRO A 270 -11.58 -4.89 -40.16
CA PRO A 270 -12.45 -3.87 -39.55
C PRO A 270 -11.69 -2.64 -38.98
N LEU A 271 -10.67 -2.14 -39.69
CA LEU A 271 -9.81 -1.04 -39.20
C LEU A 271 -10.57 0.30 -39.11
N ILE A 272 -11.25 0.68 -40.19
CA ILE A 272 -12.01 1.92 -40.28
C ILE A 272 -13.41 1.69 -39.71
N LEU A 273 -13.84 2.58 -38.81
CA LEU A 273 -15.17 2.55 -38.23
C LEU A 273 -16.26 2.79 -39.28
N ASP A 274 -17.44 2.23 -39.05
CA ASP A 274 -18.59 2.33 -39.97
C ASP A 274 -19.07 3.79 -40.14
N GLU A 275 -18.84 4.66 -39.14
CA GLU A 275 -19.13 6.09 -39.26
C GLU A 275 -18.10 6.87 -40.08
N GLY A 276 -16.88 6.34 -40.22
CA GLY A 276 -15.81 6.81 -41.08
C GLY A 276 -15.16 8.14 -40.71
N TRP A 277 -15.86 9.08 -40.08
CA TRP A 277 -15.38 10.42 -39.76
C TRP A 277 -15.89 10.89 -38.40
N SER A 278 -14.98 11.45 -37.61
CA SER A 278 -15.31 11.88 -36.26
C SER A 278 -16.20 13.14 -36.24
N PRO A 279 -17.28 13.18 -35.43
CA PRO A 279 -18.09 14.39 -35.27
C PRO A 279 -17.38 15.53 -34.53
N THR A 280 -16.39 15.20 -33.71
CA THR A 280 -15.78 16.10 -32.73
C THR A 280 -14.49 16.68 -33.25
N SER A 281 -14.31 18.00 -33.08
CA SER A 281 -13.03 18.63 -33.38
C SER A 281 -12.00 18.39 -32.27
N SER A 282 -10.73 18.26 -32.68
CA SER A 282 -9.63 18.14 -31.73
C SER A 282 -9.33 19.45 -30.99
N ALA A 283 -9.64 20.62 -31.59
CA ALA A 283 -9.49 21.93 -30.94
C ALA A 283 -10.78 22.47 -30.29
N GLY A 284 -11.93 21.82 -30.47
CA GLY A 284 -13.22 22.30 -29.97
C GLY A 284 -13.80 23.51 -30.73
N THR A 285 -13.17 23.94 -31.84
CA THR A 285 -13.55 25.16 -32.57
C THR A 285 -14.31 24.91 -33.87
N ALA A 286 -14.57 23.64 -34.21
CA ALA A 286 -15.32 23.27 -35.41
C ALA A 286 -16.23 22.08 -35.10
N THR A 287 -17.29 21.95 -35.87
CA THR A 287 -18.13 20.75 -35.89
C THR A 287 -18.01 20.06 -37.25
N ILE A 288 -18.45 18.81 -37.31
CA ILE A 288 -18.55 18.08 -38.57
C ILE A 288 -19.43 18.80 -39.62
N ARG A 289 -20.33 19.70 -39.21
CA ARG A 289 -21.16 20.52 -40.13
C ARG A 289 -20.34 21.58 -40.87
N ASP A 290 -19.21 21.99 -40.31
CA ASP A 290 -18.30 22.98 -40.90
C ASP A 290 -17.25 22.33 -41.80
N SER A 291 -17.32 20.99 -41.95
CA SER A 291 -16.32 20.16 -42.63
C SER A 291 -16.74 19.82 -44.06
N TYR A 292 -15.75 19.72 -44.95
CA TYR A 292 -15.93 19.18 -46.30
C TYR A 292 -15.11 17.89 -46.42
N PHE A 293 -15.66 16.81 -45.88
CA PHE A 293 -15.10 15.47 -45.99
C PHE A 293 -15.83 14.69 -47.08
N VAL A 294 -15.08 14.13 -48.02
CA VAL A 294 -15.66 13.48 -49.19
C VAL A 294 -14.97 12.17 -49.52
N GLU A 295 -15.74 11.23 -50.05
CA GLU A 295 -15.25 9.93 -50.49
C GLU A 295 -15.72 9.65 -51.92
N TYR A 296 -14.95 8.90 -52.70
CA TYR A 296 -15.33 8.47 -54.04
C TYR A 296 -14.77 7.09 -54.36
N GLN A 297 -15.65 6.13 -54.63
CA GLN A 297 -15.29 4.76 -55.08
C GLN A 297 -14.19 4.09 -54.24
N ASN A 298 -14.20 4.32 -52.92
CA ASN A 298 -13.33 3.55 -52.03
C ASN A 298 -13.82 2.10 -51.96
N THR A 299 -12.88 1.17 -51.92
CA THR A 299 -13.13 -0.28 -51.85
C THR A 299 -12.40 -0.89 -50.66
N HIS A 300 -12.81 -2.10 -50.27
CA HIS A 300 -11.93 -2.98 -49.51
C HIS A 300 -10.89 -3.61 -50.43
N PHE A 301 -9.83 -4.18 -49.86
CA PHE A 301 -8.80 -4.89 -50.63
C PHE A 301 -9.31 -6.11 -51.43
N ASN A 302 -10.52 -6.60 -51.16
CA ASN A 302 -11.17 -7.64 -51.95
C ASN A 302 -12.04 -7.08 -53.10
N GLY A 303 -11.94 -5.78 -53.39
CA GLY A 303 -12.69 -5.09 -54.45
C GLY A 303 -14.14 -4.73 -54.10
N ARG A 304 -14.64 -5.13 -52.92
CA ARG A 304 -16.00 -4.76 -52.49
C ARG A 304 -16.09 -3.26 -52.19
N PRO A 305 -17.11 -2.53 -52.65
CA PRO A 305 -17.32 -1.14 -52.26
C PRO A 305 -17.43 -0.98 -50.74
N ILE A 306 -16.89 0.12 -50.21
CA ILE A 306 -17.08 0.49 -48.81
C ILE A 306 -18.56 0.82 -48.58
N ASN A 307 -19.16 0.25 -47.54
CA ASN A 307 -20.52 0.62 -47.17
C ASN A 307 -20.51 2.00 -46.49
N VAL A 308 -21.09 2.98 -47.17
CA VAL A 308 -21.18 4.37 -46.68
C VAL A 308 -22.55 4.70 -46.09
N SER A 309 -23.50 3.75 -46.05
CA SER A 309 -24.84 4.00 -45.49
C SER A 309 -24.80 4.28 -43.99
N SER A 310 -23.75 3.82 -43.30
CA SER A 310 -23.52 4.04 -41.87
C SER A 310 -22.70 5.31 -41.57
N ARG A 311 -22.27 6.07 -42.59
CA ARG A 311 -21.63 7.38 -42.38
C ARG A 311 -22.59 8.36 -41.71
N VAL A 312 -23.89 8.10 -41.69
CA VAL A 312 -24.88 8.93 -40.99
C VAL A 312 -24.73 8.79 -39.47
N LEU A 313 -24.28 9.85 -38.81
CA LEU A 313 -24.24 9.88 -37.34
C LEU A 313 -25.68 10.04 -36.79
N SER A 314 -26.27 8.93 -36.36
CA SER A 314 -27.53 8.90 -35.61
C SER A 314 -27.29 8.25 -34.24
N GLY A 315 -27.73 8.89 -33.15
CA GLY A 315 -27.66 8.31 -31.80
C GLY A 315 -26.78 9.00 -30.75
N GLN A 316 -26.11 10.11 -31.07
CA GLN A 316 -25.33 10.90 -30.08
C GLN A 316 -26.02 12.22 -29.63
N GLY A 317 -27.36 12.31 -29.73
CA GLY A 317 -28.09 13.56 -29.45
C GLY A 317 -27.88 14.66 -30.50
N LEU A 318 -27.16 14.35 -31.58
CA LEU A 318 -27.04 15.19 -32.77
C LEU A 318 -28.21 14.89 -33.72
N THR A 319 -28.82 15.93 -34.27
CA THR A 319 -29.72 15.77 -35.44
C THR A 319 -28.93 15.12 -36.58
N PRO A 320 -29.53 14.24 -37.42
CA PRO A 320 -28.79 13.54 -38.47
C PRO A 320 -27.99 14.52 -39.33
N VAL A 321 -26.66 14.44 -39.27
CA VAL A 321 -25.73 15.14 -40.15
C VAL A 321 -25.05 14.08 -40.99
N GLN A 322 -24.99 14.29 -42.31
CA GLN A 322 -24.12 13.51 -43.20
C GLN A 322 -22.70 14.06 -43.06
N PRO A 323 -21.77 13.38 -42.37
CA PRO A 323 -20.42 13.87 -42.12
C PRO A 323 -19.50 13.74 -43.33
N SER A 324 -19.87 12.87 -44.29
CA SER A 324 -19.19 12.71 -45.57
C SER A 324 -20.19 12.68 -46.72
N SER A 325 -19.97 13.45 -47.78
CA SER A 325 -20.70 13.27 -49.04
C SER A 325 -19.92 12.37 -49.99
N GLN A 326 -20.63 11.45 -50.65
CA GLN A 326 -20.06 10.77 -51.81
C GLN A 326 -19.98 11.76 -52.96
N LEU A 327 -18.81 11.89 -53.58
CA LEU A 327 -18.69 12.68 -54.81
C LEU A 327 -19.45 11.99 -55.94
N THR A 328 -20.10 12.78 -56.78
CA THR A 328 -20.54 12.33 -58.10
C THR A 328 -19.32 12.11 -59.00
N ALA A 329 -19.51 11.37 -60.11
CA ALA A 329 -18.45 11.20 -61.10
C ALA A 329 -17.95 12.54 -61.68
N ALA A 330 -18.84 13.52 -61.86
CA ALA A 330 -18.48 14.85 -62.35
C ALA A 330 -17.64 15.63 -61.32
N GLU A 331 -18.01 15.59 -60.04
CA GLU A 331 -17.22 16.22 -58.98
C GLU A 331 -15.87 15.53 -58.80
N ALA A 332 -15.83 14.20 -58.77
CA ALA A 332 -14.59 13.43 -58.69
C ALA A 332 -13.65 13.71 -59.87
N ALA A 333 -14.19 13.93 -61.08
CA ALA A 333 -13.41 14.33 -62.25
C ALA A 333 -12.72 15.69 -62.08
N THR A 334 -13.15 16.54 -61.13
CA THR A 334 -12.45 17.80 -60.80
C THR A 334 -11.21 17.59 -59.91
N TYR A 335 -11.04 16.42 -59.27
CA TYR A 335 -9.86 16.08 -58.46
C TYR A 335 -8.69 15.59 -59.32
N THR A 336 -8.29 16.42 -60.29
CA THR A 336 -7.10 16.22 -61.12
C THR A 336 -5.88 16.84 -60.43
N LYS A 337 -4.69 16.33 -60.76
CA LYS A 337 -3.43 16.91 -60.27
C LYS A 337 -3.32 18.40 -60.61
N ALA A 338 -3.72 18.79 -61.83
CA ALA A 338 -3.70 20.17 -62.30
C ALA A 338 -4.68 21.08 -61.52
N ASN A 339 -5.87 20.59 -61.15
CA ASN A 339 -6.80 21.40 -60.36
C ASN A 339 -6.33 21.54 -58.91
N ILE A 340 -5.78 20.47 -58.32
CA ILE A 340 -5.34 20.46 -56.93
C ILE A 340 -4.07 21.30 -56.75
N LEU A 341 -3.08 21.14 -57.63
CA LEU A 341 -1.78 21.80 -57.53
C LEU A 341 -1.68 23.09 -58.39
N GLY A 342 -2.73 23.42 -59.13
CA GLY A 342 -2.74 24.57 -60.04
C GLY A 342 -1.69 24.43 -61.15
N THR A 343 -0.97 25.52 -61.42
CA THR A 343 0.07 25.58 -62.45
C THR A 343 1.37 24.87 -62.07
N TRP A 344 1.50 24.34 -60.85
CA TRP A 344 2.72 23.67 -60.42
C TRP A 344 2.73 22.20 -60.85
N ASP A 345 3.76 21.83 -61.61
CA ASP A 345 4.03 20.44 -61.95
C ASP A 345 5.16 19.87 -61.06
N PRO A 346 4.84 19.05 -60.04
CA PRO A 346 5.85 18.44 -59.17
C PRO A 346 6.70 17.38 -59.90
N CYS A 347 6.23 16.87 -61.05
CA CYS A 347 6.92 15.81 -61.78
C CYS A 347 8.23 16.30 -62.43
N THR A 348 8.40 17.61 -62.56
CA THR A 348 9.66 18.25 -62.96
C THR A 348 10.76 18.10 -61.90
N LEU A 349 10.41 17.91 -60.62
CA LEU A 349 11.37 17.77 -59.53
C LEU A 349 11.66 16.31 -59.16
N ILE A 350 10.63 15.45 -59.14
CA ILE A 350 10.75 14.08 -58.61
C ILE A 350 10.64 12.98 -59.66
N ASP A 351 10.63 13.34 -60.95
CA ASP A 351 10.40 12.43 -62.08
C ASP A 351 9.23 11.46 -61.85
N CYS A 352 8.02 11.81 -62.28
CA CYS A 352 6.86 10.92 -62.16
C CYS A 352 6.84 9.78 -63.17
N ALA A 353 7.66 9.81 -64.22
CA ALA A 353 7.54 8.91 -65.37
C ALA A 353 8.21 7.56 -65.14
N THR A 354 9.29 7.51 -64.36
CA THR A 354 9.95 6.25 -64.02
C THR A 354 8.96 5.28 -63.34
N PRO A 355 8.88 4.00 -63.75
CA PRO A 355 8.02 3.02 -63.08
C PRO A 355 8.38 2.84 -61.59
N PHE A 356 7.37 2.76 -60.73
CA PHE A 356 7.59 2.53 -59.31
C PHE A 356 7.84 1.05 -59.02
N VAL A 357 8.97 0.76 -58.38
CA VAL A 357 9.31 -0.59 -57.90
C VAL A 357 9.09 -0.65 -56.39
N LYS A 358 8.05 -1.40 -55.98
CA LYS A 358 7.74 -1.67 -54.57
C LYS A 358 8.94 -2.33 -53.89
N THR A 359 9.29 -1.86 -52.69
CA THR A 359 10.34 -2.46 -51.86
C THR A 359 9.70 -3.03 -50.59
N VAL A 360 9.90 -4.32 -50.31
CA VAL A 360 9.44 -4.93 -49.06
C VAL A 360 10.37 -4.50 -47.94
N ILE A 361 9.82 -3.77 -46.97
CA ILE A 361 10.56 -3.25 -45.81
C ILE A 361 9.80 -3.68 -44.59
N VAL A 362 10.48 -4.31 -43.64
CA VAL A 362 9.89 -4.69 -42.35
C VAL A 362 9.81 -3.45 -41.47
N ASN A 363 8.62 -3.18 -40.95
CA ASN A 363 8.29 -2.08 -40.04
C ASN A 363 7.75 -2.66 -38.73
N ASN A 364 7.88 -1.88 -37.65
CA ASN A 364 7.29 -2.19 -36.35
C ASN A 364 7.60 -3.61 -35.83
N PHE A 365 8.80 -4.14 -36.11
CA PHE A 365 9.20 -5.45 -35.59
C PHE A 365 9.35 -5.38 -34.07
N LYS A 366 8.46 -6.10 -33.37
CA LYS A 366 8.37 -6.14 -31.92
C LYS A 366 8.37 -7.59 -31.46
N GLY A 367 9.00 -7.86 -30.33
CA GLY A 367 8.95 -9.15 -29.66
C GLY A 367 8.53 -8.97 -28.21
N VAL A 368 7.56 -9.76 -27.79
CA VAL A 368 7.08 -9.84 -26.41
C VAL A 368 7.52 -11.19 -25.87
N LYS A 369 8.27 -11.16 -24.77
CA LYS A 369 8.68 -12.39 -24.10
C LYS A 369 7.44 -13.12 -23.57
N GLY A 370 7.36 -14.42 -23.86
CA GLY A 370 6.35 -15.29 -23.27
C GLY A 370 6.58 -15.50 -21.77
N THR A 371 5.60 -16.12 -21.12
CA THR A 371 5.82 -16.71 -19.79
C THR A 371 6.65 -17.97 -19.92
N SER A 372 7.08 -18.56 -18.81
CA SER A 372 7.81 -19.83 -18.88
C SER A 372 6.99 -21.04 -19.37
N THR A 373 5.70 -20.82 -19.62
CA THR A 373 4.74 -21.78 -20.18
C THR A 373 4.23 -21.40 -21.56
N THR A 374 4.62 -20.24 -22.11
CA THR A 374 4.18 -19.76 -23.42
C THR A 374 5.36 -19.27 -24.24
N ASN A 375 5.27 -19.40 -25.56
CA ASN A 375 6.31 -18.92 -26.46
C ASN A 375 6.39 -17.39 -26.45
N SER A 376 7.58 -16.86 -26.76
CA SER A 376 7.70 -15.45 -27.13
C SER A 376 6.97 -15.19 -28.43
N THR A 377 6.28 -14.07 -28.51
CA THR A 377 5.50 -13.66 -29.68
C THR A 377 6.17 -12.47 -30.35
N PHE A 378 6.18 -12.49 -31.67
CA PHE A 378 6.77 -11.45 -32.51
C PHE A 378 5.72 -10.96 -33.48
N THR A 379 5.67 -9.66 -33.71
CA THR A 379 4.77 -9.03 -34.68
C THR A 379 5.50 -7.98 -35.49
N TRP A 380 5.09 -7.80 -36.75
CA TRP A 380 5.60 -6.77 -37.64
C TRP A 380 4.61 -6.50 -38.78
N ASN A 381 4.91 -5.46 -39.57
CA ASN A 381 4.23 -5.20 -40.83
C ASN A 381 5.22 -4.88 -41.94
N THR A 382 4.74 -4.83 -43.19
CA THR A 382 5.57 -4.46 -44.35
C THR A 382 5.10 -3.15 -45.00
N SER A 383 6.04 -2.39 -45.57
CA SER A 383 5.70 -1.13 -46.27
C SER A 383 4.90 -1.37 -47.54
N TRP A 384 5.17 -2.47 -48.23
CA TRP A 384 4.49 -2.92 -49.43
C TRP A 384 4.47 -4.44 -49.40
N PRO A 385 3.31 -5.09 -49.23
CA PRO A 385 3.23 -6.51 -49.43
C PRO A 385 3.32 -6.82 -50.92
N ILE A 386 4.08 -7.84 -51.26
CA ILE A 386 4.32 -8.39 -52.57
C ILE A 386 4.02 -9.88 -52.47
N SER A 387 2.90 -10.29 -53.08
CA SER A 387 2.50 -11.70 -53.15
C SER A 387 3.66 -12.60 -53.58
N GLY A 388 3.93 -13.64 -52.78
CA GLY A 388 5.00 -14.60 -53.01
C GLY A 388 6.37 -14.24 -52.41
N ASP A 389 6.58 -13.04 -51.84
CA ASP A 389 7.83 -12.75 -51.12
C ASP A 389 7.94 -13.59 -49.84
N ILE A 390 9.16 -13.98 -49.46
CA ILE A 390 9.42 -14.80 -48.27
C ILE A 390 10.07 -13.93 -47.18
N LEU A 391 9.36 -13.75 -46.07
CA LEU A 391 9.85 -13.11 -44.86
C LEU A 391 10.53 -14.16 -43.97
N SER A 392 11.86 -14.11 -43.89
CA SER A 392 12.67 -15.02 -43.07
C SER A 392 12.98 -14.39 -41.71
N ILE A 393 12.71 -15.14 -40.64
CA ILE A 393 12.99 -14.76 -39.26
C ILE A 393 14.32 -15.39 -38.85
N PHE A 394 15.27 -14.55 -38.47
CA PHE A 394 16.59 -14.95 -38.03
C PHE A 394 16.70 -14.85 -36.51
N ARG A 395 17.40 -15.80 -35.88
CA ARG A 395 17.71 -15.82 -34.45
C ARG A 395 19.20 -16.09 -34.23
N ALA A 396 19.80 -15.33 -33.33
CA ALA A 396 21.09 -15.62 -32.71
C ALA A 396 20.87 -15.93 -31.21
N THR A 397 21.70 -16.80 -30.64
CA THR A 397 21.64 -17.18 -29.23
C THR A 397 22.88 -16.71 -28.48
N ALA A 398 22.74 -16.34 -27.21
CA ALA A 398 23.87 -16.06 -26.31
C ALA A 398 23.55 -16.50 -24.88
N THR A 399 24.53 -17.11 -24.23
CA THR A 399 24.54 -17.35 -22.78
C THR A 399 25.52 -16.35 -22.17
N PRO A 400 25.07 -15.36 -21.37
CA PRO A 400 25.94 -14.41 -20.68
C PRO A 400 27.05 -15.14 -19.90
N PRO A 401 28.32 -14.69 -19.98
CA PRO A 401 28.80 -13.46 -20.63
C PRO A 401 29.30 -13.66 -22.10
N ALA A 402 28.90 -14.72 -22.80
CA ALA A 402 29.43 -15.05 -24.13
C ALA A 402 28.97 -14.09 -25.25
N ALA A 403 29.78 -14.02 -26.31
CA ALA A 403 29.44 -13.31 -27.54
C ALA A 403 28.24 -13.96 -28.25
N LEU A 404 27.46 -13.16 -28.98
CA LEU A 404 26.33 -13.63 -29.78
C LEU A 404 26.80 -14.65 -30.82
N GLY A 405 26.11 -15.78 -30.90
CA GLY A 405 26.29 -16.74 -31.99
C GLY A 405 25.88 -16.17 -33.35
N ALA A 406 26.18 -16.89 -34.43
CA ALA A 406 25.72 -16.55 -35.77
C ALA A 406 24.18 -16.60 -35.86
N PHE A 407 23.59 -15.72 -36.67
CA PHE A 407 22.16 -15.74 -36.93
C PHE A 407 21.78 -16.90 -37.86
N ALA A 408 20.79 -17.69 -37.45
CA ALA A 408 20.21 -18.77 -38.25
C ALA A 408 18.71 -18.51 -38.50
N VAL A 409 18.17 -19.01 -39.61
CA VAL A 409 16.72 -18.93 -39.88
C VAL A 409 15.97 -19.87 -38.93
N VAL A 410 14.98 -19.34 -38.23
CA VAL A 410 14.11 -20.09 -37.30
C VAL A 410 12.66 -20.18 -37.76
N GLY A 411 12.30 -19.41 -38.77
CA GLY A 411 10.97 -19.44 -39.38
C GLY A 411 10.94 -18.65 -40.68
N THR A 412 9.97 -18.96 -41.51
CA THR A 412 9.69 -18.25 -42.76
C THR A 412 8.20 -18.06 -42.92
N GLN A 413 7.79 -16.94 -43.51
CA GLN A 413 6.40 -16.68 -43.90
C GLN A 413 6.39 -16.21 -45.34
N THR A 414 5.63 -16.89 -46.18
CA THR A 414 5.37 -16.43 -47.55
C THR A 414 4.22 -15.44 -47.50
N GLU A 415 4.40 -14.28 -48.10
CA GLU A 415 3.35 -13.29 -48.25
C GLU A 415 2.23 -13.86 -49.15
N PRO A 416 1.04 -14.12 -48.60
CA PRO A 416 0.00 -14.88 -49.31
C PRO A 416 -0.74 -14.04 -50.37
N SER A 417 -0.71 -12.73 -50.23
CA SER A 417 -1.34 -11.75 -51.13
C SER A 417 -0.73 -10.37 -50.90
N ASP A 418 -1.00 -9.43 -51.81
CA ASP A 418 -0.68 -8.01 -51.65
C ASP A 418 -1.70 -7.25 -50.76
N THR A 419 -2.52 -8.00 -50.01
CA THR A 419 -3.59 -7.48 -49.14
C THR A 419 -3.37 -7.78 -47.66
N ILE A 420 -2.33 -8.56 -47.33
CA ILE A 420 -1.94 -8.87 -45.95
C ILE A 420 -0.70 -8.05 -45.61
N PHE A 421 -0.79 -7.28 -44.53
CA PHE A 421 0.25 -6.34 -44.13
C PHE A 421 0.84 -6.67 -42.77
N ASN A 422 0.18 -7.51 -41.97
CA ASN A 422 0.55 -7.80 -40.59
C ASN A 422 0.93 -9.26 -40.45
N TYR A 423 2.00 -9.53 -39.72
CA TYR A 423 2.56 -10.85 -39.56
C TYR A 423 2.86 -11.11 -38.09
N SER A 424 2.82 -12.38 -37.70
CA SER A 424 3.17 -12.80 -36.35
C SER A 424 3.92 -14.12 -36.36
N PHE A 425 4.89 -14.26 -35.47
CA PHE A 425 5.67 -15.48 -35.29
C PHE A 425 5.79 -15.80 -33.80
N ALA A 426 5.90 -17.07 -33.45
CA ALA A 426 6.12 -17.50 -32.08
C ALA A 426 7.36 -18.40 -32.02
N ASP A 427 8.18 -18.19 -30.99
CA ASP A 427 9.38 -18.99 -30.76
C ASP A 427 9.55 -19.27 -29.26
N ALA A 428 10.27 -20.33 -28.91
CA ALA A 428 10.53 -20.67 -27.53
C ALA A 428 11.24 -19.50 -26.80
N ILE A 429 10.90 -19.29 -25.53
CA ILE A 429 11.65 -18.35 -24.69
C ILE A 429 13.12 -18.81 -24.57
N PRO A 430 14.08 -17.89 -24.37
CA PRO A 430 15.45 -18.26 -24.07
C PRO A 430 15.53 -19.16 -22.85
N ALA A 431 16.49 -20.10 -22.87
CA ALA A 431 16.84 -20.85 -21.67
C ALA A 431 17.21 -19.90 -20.52
N SER A 432 16.94 -20.30 -19.28
CA SER A 432 17.26 -19.54 -18.08
C SER A 432 18.72 -19.05 -18.09
N GLY A 433 18.93 -17.78 -17.78
CA GLY A 433 20.21 -17.08 -17.86
C GLY A 433 20.56 -16.57 -19.25
N SER A 434 19.91 -17.00 -20.34
CA SER A 434 20.30 -16.70 -21.73
C SER A 434 19.45 -15.62 -22.40
N LEU A 435 19.88 -15.17 -23.58
CA LEU A 435 19.12 -14.28 -24.45
C LEU A 435 19.15 -14.75 -25.91
N TYR A 436 18.11 -14.38 -26.63
CA TYR A 436 17.98 -14.53 -28.08
C TYR A 436 17.87 -13.16 -28.73
N LYS A 437 18.52 -12.96 -29.87
CA LYS A 437 18.35 -11.79 -30.72
C LYS A 437 17.70 -12.17 -32.03
N TYR A 438 16.77 -11.37 -32.50
CA TYR A 438 15.99 -11.62 -33.71
C TYR A 438 16.06 -10.47 -34.68
N PHE A 439 15.96 -10.75 -35.98
CA PHE A 439 15.56 -9.79 -37.01
C PHE A 439 14.76 -10.51 -38.10
N VAL A 440 14.02 -9.75 -38.90
CA VAL A 440 13.27 -10.27 -40.06
C VAL A 440 13.84 -9.68 -41.34
N ARG A 441 13.87 -10.47 -42.41
CA ARG A 441 14.35 -10.06 -43.73
C ARG A 441 13.49 -10.66 -44.84
N GLY A 442 13.09 -9.84 -45.82
CA GLY A 442 12.41 -10.29 -47.04
C GLY A 442 13.37 -10.90 -48.08
N SER A 443 12.85 -11.76 -48.94
CA SER A 443 13.65 -12.56 -49.89
C SER A 443 13.98 -11.85 -51.20
N ASN A 444 13.27 -10.76 -51.53
CA ASN A 444 13.46 -10.03 -52.77
C ASN A 444 14.93 -9.53 -52.94
N ALA A 445 15.67 -10.22 -53.82
CA ALA A 445 17.12 -10.10 -53.99
C ALA A 445 17.59 -8.71 -54.41
N VAL A 446 16.71 -7.90 -55.03
CA VAL A 446 17.06 -6.56 -55.50
C VAL A 446 17.22 -5.57 -54.32
N ARG A 447 16.55 -5.82 -53.17
CA ARG A 447 16.49 -4.89 -52.03
C ARG A 447 16.22 -5.61 -50.69
N GLN A 448 17.13 -6.47 -50.25
CA GLN A 448 17.05 -7.08 -48.92
C GLN A 448 17.29 -6.02 -47.84
N ILE A 449 16.26 -5.71 -47.05
CA ILE A 449 16.38 -4.80 -45.90
C ILE A 449 15.97 -5.56 -44.65
N SER A 450 16.93 -5.72 -43.74
CA SER A 450 16.67 -6.35 -42.45
C SER A 450 15.98 -5.36 -41.52
N SER A 451 15.07 -5.84 -40.67
CA SER A 451 14.57 -5.05 -39.56
C SER A 451 15.69 -4.69 -38.58
N ASP A 452 15.42 -3.73 -37.70
CA ASP A 452 16.19 -3.59 -36.45
C ASP A 452 16.09 -4.89 -35.63
N THR A 453 17.07 -5.12 -34.75
CA THR A 453 17.10 -6.35 -33.94
C THR A 453 16.27 -6.23 -32.67
N VAL A 454 15.52 -7.28 -32.31
CA VAL A 454 14.82 -7.42 -31.03
C VAL A 454 15.54 -8.42 -30.13
N THR A 455 15.65 -8.12 -28.83
CA THR A 455 16.27 -9.04 -27.85
C THR A 455 15.21 -9.57 -26.88
N ILE A 456 15.18 -10.88 -26.69
CA ILE A 456 14.40 -11.56 -25.64
C ILE A 456 15.39 -12.17 -24.65
N SER A 457 15.22 -11.93 -23.34
CA SER A 457 16.12 -12.43 -22.30
C SER A 457 15.38 -13.15 -21.18
N SER A 458 15.97 -14.21 -20.65
CA SER A 458 15.46 -14.98 -19.52
C SER A 458 16.38 -14.84 -18.29
N ALA A 459 16.43 -13.65 -17.71
CA ALA A 459 17.22 -13.38 -16.50
C ALA A 459 16.52 -13.97 -15.25
N PRO A 460 17.14 -14.92 -14.53
CA PRO A 460 16.53 -15.54 -13.35
C PRO A 460 16.33 -14.52 -12.23
N ALA A 461 15.13 -14.48 -11.64
CA ALA A 461 14.78 -13.52 -10.60
C ALA A 461 14.02 -14.18 -9.45
N ILE A 462 14.36 -13.79 -8.22
CA ILE A 462 13.64 -14.14 -7.00
C ILE A 462 12.98 -12.86 -6.48
N VAL A 463 11.71 -12.94 -6.10
CA VAL A 463 10.93 -11.82 -5.58
C VAL A 463 10.36 -12.21 -4.22
N THR A 464 10.41 -11.28 -3.27
CA THR A 464 9.82 -11.44 -1.94
C THR A 464 8.80 -10.35 -1.68
N VAL A 465 7.62 -10.72 -1.19
CA VAL A 465 6.54 -9.78 -0.83
C VAL A 465 6.14 -10.00 0.63
N GLY A 466 6.05 -8.91 1.39
CA GLY A 466 5.77 -8.91 2.83
C GLY A 466 6.90 -8.31 3.63
N THR A 467 6.63 -7.95 4.89
CA THR A 467 7.63 -7.43 5.83
C THR A 467 7.76 -8.38 7.01
N ILE A 468 9.01 -8.65 7.42
CA ILE A 468 9.30 -9.40 8.64
C ILE A 468 9.60 -8.39 9.74
N GLY A 469 8.79 -8.39 10.79
CA GLY A 469 9.00 -7.60 12.00
C GLY A 469 9.90 -8.30 13.01
N ASN A 470 10.06 -7.69 14.18
CA ASN A 470 10.88 -8.25 15.26
C ASN A 470 10.24 -9.51 15.86
N PHE A 471 11.05 -10.52 16.17
CA PHE A 471 10.63 -11.74 16.84
C PHE A 471 10.83 -11.65 18.36
N THR A 472 9.86 -12.14 19.11
CA THR A 472 9.98 -12.32 20.57
C THR A 472 9.73 -13.78 20.91
N GLN A 473 10.72 -14.43 21.52
CA GLN A 473 10.66 -15.82 21.96
C GLN A 473 10.70 -15.91 23.49
N GLN A 474 9.91 -16.80 24.07
CA GLN A 474 10.07 -17.24 25.45
C GLN A 474 10.82 -18.58 25.46
N LEU A 475 11.92 -18.69 26.21
CA LEU A 475 12.73 -19.91 26.24
C LEU A 475 11.90 -21.13 26.65
N GLY A 476 12.12 -22.25 25.96
CA GLY A 476 11.36 -23.49 26.09
C GLY A 476 10.41 -23.76 24.92
N SER A 477 10.06 -22.74 24.13
CA SER A 477 9.34 -22.89 22.86
C SER A 477 9.87 -21.89 21.81
N GLY A 478 9.63 -22.17 20.53
CA GLY A 478 9.95 -21.22 19.45
C GLY A 478 9.01 -20.00 19.49
N SER A 479 9.44 -18.87 18.92
CA SER A 479 8.60 -17.68 18.79
C SER A 479 7.35 -17.96 17.92
N PRO A 480 6.30 -17.12 17.99
CA PRO A 480 5.33 -17.03 16.91
C PRO A 480 6.05 -16.84 15.57
N SER A 481 5.61 -17.58 14.56
CA SER A 481 6.18 -17.49 13.21
C SER A 481 5.58 -16.32 12.45
N GLN A 482 6.42 -15.65 11.67
CA GLN A 482 6.01 -14.67 10.67
C GLN A 482 6.21 -15.25 9.28
N SER A 483 5.54 -14.74 8.25
CA SER A 483 5.71 -15.24 6.89
C SER A 483 6.12 -14.16 5.90
N VAL A 484 6.87 -14.58 4.88
CA VAL A 484 7.15 -13.80 3.67
C VAL A 484 6.74 -14.63 2.46
N ALA A 485 6.11 -14.02 1.48
CA ALA A 485 5.79 -14.69 0.23
C ALA A 485 7.01 -14.67 -0.69
N VAL A 486 7.42 -15.84 -1.17
CA VAL A 486 8.54 -16.02 -2.10
C VAL A 486 8.00 -16.46 -3.45
N SER A 487 8.39 -15.77 -4.51
CA SER A 487 8.11 -16.14 -5.89
C SER A 487 9.36 -15.97 -6.74
N GLY A 488 9.32 -16.43 -7.99
CA GLY A 488 10.44 -16.24 -8.91
C GLY A 488 10.10 -16.60 -10.35
N THR A 489 10.90 -16.09 -11.28
CA THR A 489 10.74 -16.27 -12.72
C THR A 489 12.07 -16.64 -13.36
N ASP A 490 12.00 -17.38 -14.47
CA ASP A 490 13.17 -17.80 -15.26
C ASP A 490 14.23 -18.55 -14.43
N LEU A 491 13.83 -19.28 -13.39
CA LEU A 491 14.75 -19.96 -12.49
C LEU A 491 15.32 -21.24 -13.13
N ALA A 492 16.65 -21.40 -13.10
CA ALA A 492 17.34 -22.60 -13.61
C ALA A 492 17.36 -23.75 -12.59
N GLY A 493 17.06 -23.48 -11.33
CA GLY A 493 17.09 -24.48 -10.25
C GLY A 493 16.20 -24.08 -9.08
N ASN A 494 16.15 -24.92 -8.07
CA ASN A 494 15.35 -24.67 -6.87
C ASN A 494 15.76 -23.37 -6.18
N VAL A 495 14.80 -22.73 -5.50
CA VAL A 495 15.10 -21.63 -4.58
C VAL A 495 15.35 -22.24 -3.21
N THR A 496 16.57 -22.11 -2.70
CA THR A 496 16.91 -22.48 -1.33
C THR A 496 16.74 -21.26 -0.44
N VAL A 497 15.90 -21.39 0.58
CA VAL A 497 15.67 -20.36 1.60
C VAL A 497 16.35 -20.81 2.88
N THR A 498 17.39 -20.07 3.30
CA THR A 498 18.23 -20.39 4.44
C THR A 498 18.08 -19.33 5.52
N ALA A 499 17.75 -19.76 6.74
CA ALA A 499 17.73 -18.91 7.91
C ALA A 499 19.09 -18.94 8.62
N SER A 500 19.57 -17.78 9.07
CA SER A 500 20.77 -17.68 9.91
C SER A 500 20.60 -18.40 11.25
N ALA A 501 21.70 -18.62 11.98
CA ALA A 501 21.70 -19.30 13.28
C ALA A 501 20.61 -18.76 14.24
N ASN A 502 20.02 -19.67 15.03
CA ASN A 502 18.89 -19.43 15.94
C ASN A 502 17.53 -19.15 15.28
N TYR A 503 17.48 -18.95 13.97
CA TYR A 503 16.23 -18.88 13.22
C TYR A 503 15.95 -20.20 12.53
N GLN A 504 14.66 -20.44 12.28
CA GLN A 504 14.21 -21.63 11.56
C GLN A 504 13.11 -21.24 10.57
N VAL A 505 13.01 -22.02 9.51
CA VAL A 505 12.06 -21.86 8.41
C VAL A 505 11.15 -23.07 8.26
N SER A 506 9.95 -22.86 7.75
CA SER A 506 8.96 -23.90 7.43
C SER A 506 8.12 -23.47 6.23
N LEU A 507 7.62 -24.45 5.47
CA LEU A 507 6.62 -24.23 4.41
C LEU A 507 5.18 -24.28 4.92
N THR A 508 4.97 -24.77 6.15
CA THR A 508 3.65 -24.93 6.77
C THR A 508 3.60 -24.15 8.08
N SER A 509 2.53 -23.36 8.26
CA SER A 509 2.28 -22.67 9.53
C SER A 509 2.18 -23.69 10.68
N GLY A 510 3.00 -23.52 11.71
CA GLY A 510 3.08 -24.47 12.83
C GLY A 510 3.62 -25.87 12.50
N GLY A 511 4.18 -26.07 11.31
CA GLY A 511 4.76 -27.36 10.87
C GLY A 511 6.17 -27.64 11.44
N THR A 512 6.89 -28.55 10.80
CA THR A 512 8.29 -28.85 11.14
C THR A 512 9.21 -27.72 10.67
N TYR A 513 10.03 -27.21 11.57
CA TYR A 513 10.95 -26.10 11.30
C TYR A 513 12.40 -26.60 11.16
N THR A 514 13.10 -26.12 10.12
CA THR A 514 14.48 -26.49 9.76
C THR A 514 15.36 -25.24 9.57
N SER A 515 16.66 -25.39 9.36
CA SER A 515 17.57 -24.26 9.03
C SER A 515 17.40 -23.77 7.59
N SER A 516 16.94 -24.64 6.69
CA SER A 516 16.69 -24.33 5.30
C SER A 516 15.49 -25.10 4.74
N VAL A 517 14.78 -24.48 3.80
CA VAL A 517 13.74 -25.12 2.98
C VAL A 517 14.04 -24.91 1.50
N THR A 518 13.56 -25.82 0.67
CA THR A 518 13.75 -25.79 -0.78
C THR A 518 12.40 -25.62 -1.46
N LEU A 519 12.29 -24.64 -2.34
CA LEU A 519 11.12 -24.38 -3.17
C LEU A 519 11.44 -24.78 -4.61
N THR A 520 10.64 -25.69 -5.17
CA THR A 520 10.84 -26.21 -6.52
C THR A 520 10.01 -25.41 -7.52
N PRO A 521 10.62 -24.65 -8.44
CA PRO A 521 9.89 -24.00 -9.51
C PRO A 521 9.37 -25.03 -10.53
N THR A 522 8.20 -24.76 -11.10
CA THR A 522 7.64 -25.53 -12.22
C THR A 522 7.91 -24.78 -13.51
N SER A 523 8.63 -25.39 -14.44
CA SER A 523 9.06 -24.74 -15.69
C SER A 523 9.71 -23.38 -15.43
N GLY A 524 10.63 -23.28 -14.46
CA GLY A 524 11.32 -22.03 -14.12
C GLY A 524 10.46 -20.94 -13.44
N ALA A 525 9.18 -21.18 -13.20
CA ALA A 525 8.31 -20.29 -12.43
C ALA A 525 8.07 -20.85 -11.02
N LEU A 526 8.32 -20.02 -10.01
CA LEU A 526 7.96 -20.31 -8.63
C LEU A 526 6.72 -19.49 -8.26
N ALA A 527 5.60 -20.17 -8.03
CA ALA A 527 4.37 -19.54 -7.56
C ALA A 527 4.59 -18.89 -6.19
N SER A 528 3.82 -17.83 -5.90
CA SER A 528 3.86 -17.14 -4.61
C SER A 528 3.62 -18.12 -3.46
N THR A 529 4.70 -18.48 -2.76
CA THR A 529 4.71 -19.53 -1.74
C THR A 529 5.08 -18.89 -0.40
N PRO A 530 4.24 -19.01 0.64
CA PRO A 530 4.57 -18.47 1.95
C PRO A 530 5.68 -19.30 2.60
N VAL A 531 6.73 -18.62 3.06
CA VAL A 531 7.79 -19.21 3.90
C VAL A 531 7.65 -18.62 5.30
N TYR A 532 7.46 -19.49 6.28
CA TYR A 532 7.31 -19.14 7.68
C TYR A 532 8.67 -19.16 8.38
N VAL A 533 9.00 -18.08 9.08
CA VAL A 533 10.25 -17.90 9.82
C VAL A 533 9.91 -17.73 11.30
N ARG A 534 10.72 -18.30 12.20
CA ARG A 534 10.63 -18.07 13.64
C ARG A 534 12.01 -18.01 14.30
N LEU A 535 12.09 -17.37 15.47
CA LEU A 535 13.26 -17.45 16.35
C LEU A 535 13.11 -18.68 17.28
N ASN A 536 14.18 -19.46 17.43
CA ASN A 536 14.27 -20.59 18.33
C ASN A 536 15.68 -20.69 18.95
N ALA A 537 16.06 -19.67 19.70
CA ALA A 537 17.29 -19.59 20.47
C ALA A 537 17.26 -20.46 21.73
N THR A 538 18.43 -20.91 22.16
CA THR A 538 18.64 -21.75 23.35
C THR A 538 18.95 -20.95 24.62
N THR A 539 19.39 -19.69 24.48
CA THR A 539 19.72 -18.79 25.57
C THR A 539 18.96 -17.47 25.45
N ALA A 540 18.85 -16.72 26.54
CA ALA A 540 18.20 -15.42 26.51
C ALA A 540 19.18 -14.38 25.94
N GLY A 541 18.68 -13.47 25.10
CA GLY A 541 19.52 -12.50 24.40
C GLY A 541 18.85 -11.91 23.16
N THR A 542 19.60 -11.05 22.46
CA THR A 542 19.23 -10.50 21.15
C THR A 542 19.94 -11.27 20.04
N TYR A 543 19.22 -11.52 18.94
CA TYR A 543 19.66 -12.35 17.83
C TYR A 543 19.39 -11.58 16.53
N PRO A 544 20.35 -10.80 16.01
CA PRO A 544 20.30 -10.35 14.63
C PRO A 544 20.52 -11.54 13.70
N GLY A 545 19.89 -11.53 12.54
CA GLY A 545 19.96 -12.62 11.58
C GLY A 545 19.57 -12.20 10.18
N THR A 546 19.61 -13.17 9.26
CA THR A 546 19.17 -12.98 7.88
C THR A 546 18.39 -14.20 7.39
N LEU A 547 17.49 -13.94 6.44
CA LEU A 547 16.90 -14.94 5.57
C LEU A 547 17.48 -14.76 4.17
N THR A 548 18.26 -15.74 3.71
CA THR A 548 18.97 -15.69 2.43
C THR A 548 18.30 -16.63 1.43
N LEU A 549 17.94 -16.10 0.26
CA LEU A 549 17.31 -16.84 -0.83
C LEU A 549 18.25 -16.89 -2.03
N THR A 550 18.56 -18.11 -2.48
CA THR A 550 19.49 -18.36 -3.58
C THR A 550 18.88 -19.31 -4.59
N SER A 551 19.17 -19.08 -5.87
CA SER A 551 18.90 -20.02 -6.97
C SER A 551 19.99 -19.87 -8.03
N THR A 552 20.21 -20.91 -8.84
CA THR A 552 21.22 -20.92 -9.89
C THR A 552 21.04 -19.73 -10.84
N ASN A 553 22.09 -18.93 -11.00
CA ASN A 553 22.15 -17.73 -11.86
C ASN A 553 21.17 -16.59 -11.50
N ALA A 554 20.45 -16.68 -10.38
CA ALA A 554 19.62 -15.60 -9.86
C ALA A 554 20.41 -14.74 -8.87
N SER A 555 20.17 -13.42 -8.88
CA SER A 555 20.69 -12.54 -7.83
C SER A 555 20.19 -12.97 -6.45
N THR A 556 21.10 -13.05 -5.48
CA THR A 556 20.76 -13.46 -4.11
C THR A 556 19.90 -12.41 -3.43
N VAL A 557 18.80 -12.82 -2.79
CA VAL A 557 17.94 -11.93 -1.98
C VAL A 557 18.22 -12.18 -0.50
N VAL A 558 18.42 -11.12 0.27
CA VAL A 558 18.70 -11.19 1.72
C VAL A 558 17.72 -10.30 2.46
N LEU A 559 16.99 -10.88 3.43
CA LEU A 559 16.09 -10.16 4.33
C LEU A 559 16.68 -10.15 5.74
N SER A 560 16.69 -8.99 6.41
CA SER A 560 17.15 -8.88 7.79
C SER A 560 16.12 -9.43 8.77
N LEU A 561 16.59 -10.15 9.79
CA LEU A 561 15.81 -10.68 10.91
C LEU A 561 16.33 -10.08 12.21
N ASN A 562 15.43 -9.73 13.13
CA ASN A 562 15.80 -9.24 14.46
C ASN A 562 14.93 -9.91 15.52
N GLY A 563 15.55 -10.48 16.54
CA GLY A 563 14.86 -11.33 17.50
C GLY A 563 15.37 -11.15 18.92
N THR A 564 14.49 -11.36 19.90
CA THR A 564 14.85 -11.37 21.33
C THR A 564 14.27 -12.60 22.00
N ALA A 565 15.10 -13.37 22.70
CA ALA A 565 14.68 -14.49 23.53
C ALA A 565 14.74 -14.12 25.03
N ILE A 566 13.68 -14.41 25.78
CA ILE A 566 13.54 -14.08 27.21
C ILE A 566 13.21 -15.32 28.06
N VAL A 567 13.64 -15.32 29.32
CA VAL A 567 13.28 -16.36 30.31
C VAL A 567 11.89 -16.09 30.88
N ALA A 568 11.07 -17.12 31.04
CA ALA A 568 9.76 -17.02 31.69
C ALA A 568 9.87 -16.54 33.16
N PRO A 569 9.06 -15.58 33.64
CA PRO A 569 9.08 -15.16 35.05
C PRO A 569 8.50 -16.26 35.97
N THR A 570 9.21 -16.58 37.05
CA THR A 570 8.75 -17.53 38.08
C THR A 570 7.77 -16.86 39.03
N VAL A 571 6.49 -17.27 39.03
CA VAL A 571 5.47 -16.74 39.95
C VAL A 571 5.59 -17.42 41.32
N THR A 572 5.88 -16.65 42.37
CA THR A 572 5.90 -17.14 43.76
C THR A 572 4.51 -16.92 44.39
N SER A 573 3.75 -17.97 44.68
CA SER A 573 2.42 -17.87 45.30
C SER A 573 2.48 -18.04 46.83
N ASN A 574 1.75 -17.23 47.59
CA ASN A 574 1.62 -17.31 49.06
C ASN A 574 0.43 -18.19 49.47
N ILE A 575 0.36 -18.64 50.73
CA ILE A 575 -0.87 -19.26 51.27
C ILE A 575 -1.85 -18.13 51.63
N LEU A 576 -3.05 -18.19 51.07
CA LEU A 576 -4.12 -17.23 51.34
C LEU A 576 -5.12 -17.75 52.37
N GLN A 577 -5.47 -19.03 52.26
CA GLN A 577 -6.45 -19.68 53.14
C GLN A 577 -6.06 -21.14 53.38
N PHE A 578 -6.29 -21.66 54.59
CA PHE A 578 -5.89 -23.02 54.97
C PHE A 578 -6.91 -23.71 55.88
N TRP A 579 -7.40 -24.87 55.47
CA TRP A 579 -8.14 -25.81 56.29
C TRP A 579 -7.26 -27.04 56.57
N PRO A 580 -6.78 -27.25 57.80
CA PRO A 580 -5.93 -28.39 58.13
C PRO A 580 -6.64 -29.75 57.96
N LEU A 581 -7.94 -29.81 58.28
CA LEU A 581 -8.79 -31.01 58.25
C LEU A 581 -8.15 -32.19 58.98
N ARG A 582 -7.58 -31.89 60.15
CA ARG A 582 -7.08 -32.88 61.09
C ARG A 582 -8.16 -33.05 62.13
N VAL A 583 -8.22 -32.20 63.16
CA VAL A 583 -9.16 -32.41 64.29
C VAL A 583 -10.64 -32.13 63.98
N ASN A 584 -10.93 -31.08 63.20
CA ASN A 584 -12.28 -30.67 62.83
C ASN A 584 -12.25 -29.95 61.47
N ALA A 585 -13.42 -29.49 61.00
CA ALA A 585 -13.55 -28.76 59.75
C ALA A 585 -13.21 -27.25 59.88
N ALA A 586 -12.71 -26.79 61.03
CA ALA A 586 -12.37 -25.38 61.20
C ALA A 586 -11.13 -25.01 60.37
N ASP A 587 -11.10 -23.76 59.94
CA ASP A 587 -9.97 -23.23 59.22
C ASP A 587 -8.86 -22.70 60.17
N SER A 588 -7.65 -22.53 59.65
CA SER A 588 -6.52 -22.02 60.43
C SER A 588 -6.51 -20.49 60.38
N VAL A 589 -7.01 -19.86 61.46
CA VAL A 589 -7.00 -18.40 61.61
C VAL A 589 -5.59 -17.80 61.51
N GLN A 590 -4.56 -18.54 61.95
CA GLN A 590 -3.15 -18.10 61.88
C GLN A 590 -2.58 -18.10 60.44
N ALA A 591 -3.03 -19.03 59.59
CA ALA A 591 -2.55 -19.13 58.21
C ALA A 591 -3.45 -18.39 57.21
N ARG A 592 -4.67 -18.03 57.62
CA ARG A 592 -5.61 -17.23 56.82
C ARG A 592 -5.10 -15.79 56.68
N ASN A 593 -5.11 -15.29 55.46
CA ASN A 593 -4.83 -13.90 55.19
C ASN A 593 -5.90 -13.02 55.88
N SER A 594 -5.48 -11.95 56.54
CA SER A 594 -6.38 -11.06 57.31
C SER A 594 -7.49 -10.40 56.47
N ARG A 595 -7.37 -10.40 55.14
CA ARG A 595 -8.36 -9.86 54.20
C ARG A 595 -9.49 -10.84 53.87
N LEU A 596 -9.37 -12.09 54.32
CA LEU A 596 -10.30 -13.16 53.97
C LEU A 596 -11.12 -13.60 55.18
N THR A 597 -12.37 -13.93 54.92
CA THR A 597 -13.18 -14.78 55.79
C THR A 597 -13.47 -16.09 55.08
N ALA A 598 -13.70 -17.16 55.84
CA ALA A 598 -13.91 -18.49 55.31
C ALA A 598 -15.10 -19.16 56.00
N SER A 599 -15.86 -19.97 55.26
CA SER A 599 -16.89 -20.81 55.85
C SER A 599 -16.31 -22.11 56.39
N LEU A 600 -17.06 -22.78 57.26
CA LEU A 600 -16.85 -24.21 57.50
C LEU A 600 -17.07 -24.97 56.19
N PRO A 601 -16.21 -25.96 55.86
CA PRO A 601 -16.45 -26.88 54.77
C PRO A 601 -17.79 -27.59 54.93
N THR A 602 -18.53 -27.75 53.84
CA THR A 602 -19.83 -28.43 53.87
C THR A 602 -19.81 -29.67 52.99
N LEU A 603 -20.29 -30.78 53.53
CA LEU A 603 -20.47 -32.03 52.80
C LEU A 603 -21.90 -32.10 52.26
N LYS A 604 -22.05 -32.45 50.99
CA LYS A 604 -23.34 -32.75 50.36
C LYS A 604 -23.39 -34.21 49.96
N ARG A 605 -24.33 -34.96 50.56
CA ARG A 605 -24.53 -36.41 50.36
C ARG A 605 -23.28 -37.26 50.68
N LEU A 606 -22.37 -36.70 51.49
CA LEU A 606 -21.20 -37.36 52.05
C LEU A 606 -21.28 -37.25 53.57
N TYR A 607 -20.81 -38.29 54.27
CA TYR A 607 -20.87 -38.39 55.72
C TYR A 607 -19.45 -38.50 56.28
N LEU A 608 -19.14 -37.61 57.22
CA LEU A 608 -17.89 -37.62 57.95
C LEU A 608 -17.87 -38.80 58.93
N SER A 609 -16.78 -39.57 58.95
CA SER A 609 -16.54 -40.54 60.03
C SER A 609 -15.85 -39.87 61.20
N ASN A 610 -16.55 -39.78 62.32
CA ASN A 610 -15.99 -39.40 63.62
C ASN A 610 -15.69 -40.63 64.50
N GLY A 611 -15.78 -41.84 63.93
CA GLY A 611 -15.65 -43.12 64.66
C GLY A 611 -16.95 -43.63 65.30
N THR A 612 -18.05 -42.86 65.30
CA THR A 612 -19.35 -43.28 65.85
C THR A 612 -20.47 -43.31 64.81
N THR A 613 -20.43 -42.45 63.78
CA THR A 613 -21.43 -42.39 62.68
C THR A 613 -21.24 -43.46 61.61
N ALA A 614 -20.02 -43.98 61.43
CA ALA A 614 -19.68 -45.04 60.49
C ALA A 614 -18.48 -45.84 61.06
N PRO A 615 -18.70 -46.81 61.96
CA PRO A 615 -17.65 -47.48 62.73
C PRO A 615 -16.56 -48.17 61.89
N ALA A 616 -16.90 -48.50 60.63
CA ALA A 616 -16.02 -49.20 59.71
C ALA A 616 -15.12 -48.24 58.88
N ILE A 617 -15.34 -46.91 58.96
CA ILE A 617 -14.50 -45.88 58.34
C ILE A 617 -13.61 -45.28 59.45
N PRO A 618 -12.28 -45.16 59.28
CA PRO A 618 -11.41 -44.55 60.28
C PRO A 618 -11.89 -43.16 60.72
N SER A 619 -11.77 -42.87 62.01
CA SER A 619 -11.95 -41.50 62.52
C SER A 619 -10.84 -40.58 62.00
N TYR A 620 -10.99 -39.28 62.27
CA TYR A 620 -9.93 -38.32 61.98
C TYR A 620 -8.58 -38.80 62.55
N SER A 621 -7.50 -38.58 61.78
CA SER A 621 -6.15 -38.66 62.36
C SER A 621 -5.20 -37.61 61.79
N ASN A 622 -4.12 -37.35 62.50
CA ASN A 622 -3.03 -36.52 61.99
C ASN A 622 -2.34 -37.15 60.77
N GLN A 623 -2.34 -38.48 60.65
CA GLN A 623 -1.70 -39.17 59.54
C GLN A 623 -2.56 -39.12 58.26
N TYR A 624 -3.88 -39.24 58.40
CA TYR A 624 -4.77 -39.47 57.26
C TYR A 624 -5.75 -38.33 56.97
N GLY A 625 -6.00 -37.43 57.92
CA GLY A 625 -6.98 -36.34 57.79
C GLY A 625 -8.38 -36.77 58.17
N GLN A 626 -9.36 -36.04 57.67
CA GLN A 626 -10.77 -36.43 57.77
C GLN A 626 -11.11 -37.49 56.73
N ALA A 627 -11.86 -38.51 57.13
CA ALA A 627 -12.38 -39.55 56.25
C ALA A 627 -13.89 -39.39 56.09
N PHE A 628 -14.38 -39.50 54.86
CA PHE A 628 -15.80 -39.42 54.56
C PHE A 628 -16.20 -40.43 53.50
N GLY A 629 -17.44 -40.89 53.58
CA GLY A 629 -18.03 -41.86 52.67
C GLY A 629 -19.47 -41.49 52.28
N ALA A 630 -20.04 -42.28 51.39
CA ALA A 630 -21.50 -42.33 51.24
C ALA A 630 -22.08 -43.17 52.40
N SER A 631 -23.34 -42.95 52.80
CA SER A 631 -23.93 -43.44 54.08
C SER A 631 -23.77 -44.96 54.35
N ALA A 632 -23.93 -45.36 55.61
CA ALA A 632 -24.04 -46.78 56.01
C ALA A 632 -25.39 -47.44 55.63
N ASN A 633 -26.38 -46.67 55.16
CA ASN A 633 -27.77 -47.11 54.92
C ASN A 633 -28.12 -47.33 53.43
N GLY A 634 -27.14 -47.39 52.53
CA GLY A 634 -27.38 -47.90 51.17
C GLY A 634 -28.20 -47.00 50.23
N ASP A 635 -28.39 -45.71 50.53
CA ASP A 635 -29.20 -44.78 49.72
C ASP A 635 -28.39 -43.84 48.80
N GLY A 636 -27.16 -44.19 48.44
CA GLY A 636 -26.41 -43.40 47.47
C GLY A 636 -25.05 -43.99 47.15
N THR A 637 -25.03 -45.00 46.32
CA THR A 637 -23.79 -45.61 45.86
C THR A 637 -22.92 -44.57 45.12
N TRP A 638 -21.60 -44.64 45.30
CA TRP A 638 -20.64 -44.12 44.30
C TRP A 638 -20.81 -44.81 42.93
N THR A 639 -21.83 -45.65 42.74
CA THR A 639 -22.03 -46.56 41.62
C THR A 639 -23.04 -45.97 40.63
N ALA A 640 -22.53 -45.19 39.68
CA ALA A 640 -22.82 -45.58 38.32
C ALA A 640 -21.84 -46.72 37.99
N VAL A 641 -22.33 -47.83 37.42
CA VAL A 641 -21.47 -48.94 36.96
C VAL A 641 -20.29 -48.35 36.17
N GLY A 642 -19.06 -48.58 36.63
CA GLY A 642 -17.83 -48.07 35.99
C GLY A 642 -17.10 -46.89 36.68
N GLY A 643 -17.65 -46.26 37.73
CA GLY A 643 -16.94 -45.22 38.48
C GLY A 643 -16.97 -43.83 37.82
N THR A 644 -18.17 -43.39 37.41
CA THR A 644 -18.41 -42.13 36.71
C THR A 644 -18.76 -40.99 37.66
N LEU A 645 -18.13 -39.82 37.50
CA LEU A 645 -18.38 -38.63 38.31
C LEU A 645 -19.76 -38.00 38.03
N ASN A 646 -20.42 -37.50 39.07
CA ASN A 646 -21.66 -36.72 38.96
C ASN A 646 -21.62 -35.52 39.92
N ARG A 647 -22.55 -34.57 39.76
CA ARG A 647 -22.55 -33.32 40.54
C ARG A 647 -23.27 -33.43 41.90
N MET A 648 -23.55 -34.64 42.39
CA MET A 648 -24.37 -34.85 43.60
C MET A 648 -23.56 -35.01 44.89
N TYR A 649 -22.33 -35.55 44.81
CA TYR A 649 -21.49 -35.88 45.97
C TYR A 649 -20.26 -34.98 46.02
N TYR A 650 -20.22 -34.04 46.96
CA TYR A 650 -19.09 -33.12 47.04
C TYR A 650 -18.82 -32.60 48.45
N GLU A 651 -17.58 -32.15 48.64
CA GLU A 651 -17.20 -31.26 49.71
C GLU A 651 -16.97 -29.84 49.16
N GLN A 652 -17.47 -28.82 49.86
CA GLN A 652 -17.40 -27.42 49.42
C GLN A 652 -16.59 -26.57 50.39
N PHE A 653 -15.74 -25.71 49.83
CA PHE A 653 -14.94 -24.71 50.55
C PHE A 653 -15.25 -23.32 50.02
N THR A 654 -15.53 -22.37 50.91
CA THR A 654 -15.82 -20.99 50.53
C THR A 654 -14.88 -20.02 51.24
N MET A 655 -14.31 -19.09 50.47
CA MET A 655 -13.63 -17.90 51.00
C MET A 655 -14.28 -16.63 50.45
N THR A 656 -14.25 -15.57 51.23
CA THR A 656 -14.79 -14.25 50.90
C THR A 656 -13.73 -13.20 51.13
N VAL A 657 -13.52 -12.31 50.15
CA VAL A 657 -12.67 -11.13 50.35
C VAL A 657 -13.49 -10.06 51.03
N ALA A 658 -13.02 -9.53 52.17
CA ALA A 658 -13.74 -8.52 52.94
C ALA A 658 -14.10 -7.30 52.07
N ALA A 659 -15.29 -6.74 52.27
CA ALA A 659 -15.70 -5.52 51.59
C ALA A 659 -14.73 -4.38 51.91
N GLY A 660 -14.23 -3.67 50.88
CA GLY A 660 -13.22 -2.61 51.02
C GLY A 660 -11.76 -3.07 51.12
N ALA A 661 -11.47 -4.38 51.14
CA ALA A 661 -10.10 -4.89 51.05
C ALA A 661 -9.55 -4.84 49.61
N THR A 662 -8.23 -4.88 49.44
CA THR A 662 -7.62 -5.06 48.11
C THR A 662 -7.91 -6.43 47.54
N ASN A 663 -8.12 -6.51 46.23
CA ASN A 663 -8.40 -7.75 45.51
C ASN A 663 -7.33 -8.82 45.74
N VAL A 664 -7.73 -10.07 45.64
CA VAL A 664 -6.84 -11.22 45.81
C VAL A 664 -6.85 -12.04 44.53
N ARG A 665 -5.69 -12.41 44.02
CA ARG A 665 -5.58 -13.36 42.91
C ARG A 665 -5.30 -14.74 43.49
N VAL A 666 -6.09 -15.71 43.08
CA VAL A 666 -5.95 -17.11 43.50
C VAL A 666 -5.32 -17.91 42.38
N ASP A 667 -4.13 -18.44 42.63
CA ASP A 667 -3.32 -19.12 41.62
C ASP A 667 -3.60 -20.63 41.61
N SER A 668 -3.68 -21.25 42.79
CA SER A 668 -3.77 -22.71 42.90
C SER A 668 -4.41 -23.20 44.20
N LEU A 669 -4.90 -24.43 44.17
CA LEU A 669 -5.36 -25.19 45.32
C LEU A 669 -4.36 -26.31 45.62
N LEU A 670 -4.01 -26.50 46.89
CA LEU A 670 -3.13 -27.58 47.33
C LEU A 670 -3.83 -28.39 48.42
N PHE A 671 -3.99 -29.69 48.22
CA PHE A 671 -4.60 -30.55 49.22
C PHE A 671 -4.04 -31.97 49.12
N ASN A 672 -4.11 -32.71 50.22
CA ASN A 672 -3.74 -34.11 50.25
C ASN A 672 -5.01 -34.97 50.18
N THR A 673 -5.09 -35.91 49.25
CA THR A 673 -6.24 -36.82 49.16
C THR A 673 -5.83 -38.21 48.66
N ALA A 674 -6.65 -39.21 48.98
CA ALA A 674 -6.59 -40.57 48.47
C ALA A 674 -7.95 -41.25 48.62
N PHE A 675 -8.14 -42.35 47.89
CA PHE A 675 -9.27 -43.26 48.06
C PHE A 675 -8.81 -44.57 48.68
N ASN A 676 -9.63 -45.13 49.58
CA ASN A 676 -9.31 -46.40 50.26
C ASN A 676 -10.39 -47.46 50.06
N ASN A 677 -9.98 -48.73 50.19
CA ASN A 677 -10.83 -49.92 50.08
C ASN A 677 -11.58 -50.02 48.73
N THR A 678 -10.94 -49.61 47.64
CA THR A 678 -11.48 -49.71 46.28
C THR A 678 -10.54 -50.54 45.40
N SER A 679 -11.04 -51.02 44.26
CA SER A 679 -10.32 -51.91 43.33
C SER A 679 -10.05 -51.28 41.96
N SER A 680 -10.75 -50.19 41.59
CA SER A 680 -10.56 -49.52 40.28
C SER A 680 -11.22 -48.13 40.20
N ASN A 681 -10.87 -47.37 39.16
CA ASN A 681 -11.54 -46.16 38.67
C ASN A 681 -11.77 -45.05 39.71
N THR A 682 -10.79 -44.80 40.57
CA THR A 682 -10.79 -43.68 41.54
C THR A 682 -10.48 -42.36 40.84
N LYS A 683 -11.42 -41.41 40.90
CA LYS A 683 -11.31 -40.13 40.19
C LYS A 683 -11.82 -38.96 41.03
N MET A 684 -11.36 -37.78 40.66
CA MET A 684 -11.79 -36.51 41.24
C MET A 684 -12.05 -35.47 40.15
N ALA A 685 -13.03 -34.61 40.37
CA ALA A 685 -13.17 -33.35 39.63
C ALA A 685 -13.20 -32.18 40.62
N VAL A 686 -12.60 -31.07 40.21
CA VAL A 686 -12.58 -29.83 40.99
C VAL A 686 -13.16 -28.73 40.14
N VAL A 687 -14.12 -28.00 40.70
CA VAL A 687 -14.73 -26.85 40.04
C VAL A 687 -14.82 -25.70 41.03
N TYR A 688 -14.90 -24.48 40.49
CA TYR A 688 -15.05 -23.29 41.29
C TYR A 688 -16.10 -22.35 40.68
N SER A 689 -16.61 -21.43 41.51
CA SER A 689 -17.48 -20.34 41.09
C SER A 689 -17.15 -19.07 41.87
N LEU A 690 -17.28 -17.93 41.19
CA LEU A 690 -17.30 -16.61 41.83
C LEU A 690 -18.74 -16.27 42.24
N ASN A 691 -18.94 -15.87 43.49
CA ASN A 691 -20.24 -15.56 44.09
C ASN A 691 -21.18 -16.77 44.28
N GLY A 692 -20.63 -17.99 44.22
CA GLY A 692 -21.36 -19.23 44.53
C GLY A 692 -21.98 -19.92 43.31
N PHE A 693 -22.52 -21.12 43.53
CA PHE A 693 -23.11 -21.94 42.46
C PHE A 693 -24.62 -21.74 42.43
N THR A 694 -25.08 -20.61 41.88
CA THR A 694 -26.51 -20.29 41.76
C THR A 694 -27.16 -20.94 40.54
N SER A 695 -26.37 -21.23 39.51
CA SER A 695 -26.76 -21.96 38.31
C SER A 695 -25.67 -22.96 37.87
N PRO A 696 -25.99 -23.98 37.04
CA PRO A 696 -24.98 -24.85 36.43
C PRO A 696 -23.94 -24.12 35.57
N ALA A 697 -24.28 -22.96 35.00
CA ALA A 697 -23.38 -22.15 34.17
C ALA A 697 -22.29 -21.43 34.98
N ASP A 698 -22.48 -21.29 36.29
CA ASP A 698 -21.52 -20.62 37.19
C ASP A 698 -20.31 -21.53 37.50
N SER A 699 -20.37 -22.80 37.10
CA SER A 699 -19.31 -23.77 37.33
C SER A 699 -18.17 -23.63 36.32
N THR A 700 -17.00 -23.21 36.81
CA THR A 700 -15.76 -23.28 36.02
C THR A 700 -14.90 -24.47 36.44
N GLU A 701 -14.43 -25.25 35.47
CA GLU A 701 -13.51 -26.36 35.70
C GLU A 701 -12.05 -25.89 35.70
N ILE A 702 -11.23 -26.57 36.47
CA ILE A 702 -9.78 -26.32 36.60
C ILE A 702 -9.02 -26.49 35.28
N THR A 703 -7.78 -25.99 35.21
CA THR A 703 -6.97 -25.98 33.97
C THR A 703 -5.77 -26.93 34.00
N GLY A 704 -5.32 -27.36 35.17
CA GLY A 704 -4.20 -28.29 35.29
C GLY A 704 -4.07 -28.88 36.68
N VAL A 705 -3.49 -30.08 36.78
CA VAL A 705 -3.23 -30.78 38.05
C VAL A 705 -1.85 -31.41 38.04
N THR A 706 -1.14 -31.29 39.15
CA THR A 706 0.09 -32.04 39.44
C THR A 706 -0.12 -32.86 40.70
N GLY A 707 0.14 -34.15 40.64
CA GLY A 707 0.00 -35.09 41.75
C GLY A 707 1.22 -36.03 41.84
N PRO A 708 1.10 -37.15 42.54
CA PRO A 708 2.11 -38.20 42.54
C PRO A 708 2.45 -38.63 41.11
N GLY A 709 3.74 -38.71 40.79
CA GLY A 709 4.20 -39.02 39.43
C GLY A 709 4.20 -37.83 38.46
N GLY A 710 3.85 -36.61 38.91
CA GLY A 710 3.96 -35.40 38.09
C GLY A 710 2.61 -34.87 37.58
N ALA A 711 2.62 -34.27 36.38
CA ALA A 711 1.43 -33.71 35.76
C ALA A 711 0.39 -34.80 35.48
N GLN A 712 -0.86 -34.56 35.85
CA GLN A 712 -1.96 -35.52 35.68
C GLN A 712 -2.73 -35.21 34.40
N ALA A 713 -3.09 -36.24 33.64
CA ALA A 713 -3.96 -36.10 32.48
C ALA A 713 -5.39 -35.74 32.93
N LEU A 714 -5.95 -34.69 32.34
CA LEU A 714 -7.35 -34.31 32.53
C LEU A 714 -8.22 -35.01 31.50
N THR A 715 -9.22 -35.75 31.97
CA THR A 715 -10.09 -36.58 31.13
C THR A 715 -11.56 -36.35 31.48
N ALA A 716 -12.44 -36.49 30.50
CA ALA A 716 -13.88 -36.36 30.72
C ALA A 716 -14.40 -37.55 31.54
N SER A 717 -15.33 -37.29 32.47
CA SER A 717 -16.04 -38.31 33.22
C SER A 717 -17.40 -37.79 33.69
N GLY A 718 -18.47 -38.43 33.19
CA GLY A 718 -19.84 -38.01 33.48
C GLY A 718 -20.08 -36.57 33.06
N ASN A 719 -20.54 -35.74 34.00
CA ASN A 719 -20.87 -34.33 33.75
C ASN A 719 -19.68 -33.36 33.92
N PHE A 720 -18.45 -33.87 33.81
CA PHE A 720 -17.23 -33.08 33.91
C PHE A 720 -16.32 -33.34 32.71
N ASN A 721 -15.73 -32.28 32.17
CA ASN A 721 -14.79 -32.37 31.04
C ASN A 721 -13.35 -32.62 31.52
N ARG A 722 -13.04 -32.26 32.78
CA ARG A 722 -11.69 -32.26 33.34
C ARG A 722 -11.66 -32.91 34.72
N SER A 723 -11.63 -34.23 34.73
CA SER A 723 -11.37 -35.07 35.91
C SER A 723 -9.96 -35.66 35.87
N PHE A 724 -9.44 -36.08 37.02
CA PHE A 724 -8.11 -36.70 37.13
C PHE A 724 -8.13 -37.91 38.08
N PRO A 725 -7.22 -38.88 37.90
CA PRO A 725 -7.17 -40.07 38.74
C PRO A 725 -6.68 -39.74 40.15
N LEU A 726 -7.25 -40.44 41.14
CA LEU A 726 -6.75 -40.45 42.52
C LEU A 726 -6.03 -41.75 42.82
N LEU A 727 -5.02 -41.70 43.70
CA LEU A 727 -4.39 -42.91 44.22
C LEU A 727 -5.39 -43.76 44.99
N ASN A 728 -5.35 -45.06 44.74
CA ASN A 728 -6.03 -46.08 45.52
C ASN A 728 -5.06 -46.65 46.56
N GLN A 729 -5.40 -46.57 47.85
CA GLN A 729 -4.52 -46.96 48.95
C GLN A 729 -5.24 -47.86 49.96
N THR A 730 -4.53 -48.86 50.48
CA THR A 730 -5.07 -49.74 51.54
C THR A 730 -4.63 -49.29 52.94
N ASN A 731 -3.37 -48.86 53.11
CA ASN A 731 -2.78 -48.42 54.39
C ASN A 731 -1.79 -47.24 54.26
N GLY A 732 -1.81 -46.48 53.16
CA GLY A 732 -0.82 -45.42 52.84
C GLY A 732 -1.24 -44.00 53.27
N PRO A 733 -0.29 -43.03 53.30
CA PRO A 733 -0.61 -41.62 53.55
C PRO A 733 -1.23 -40.93 52.32
N THR A 734 -2.14 -39.97 52.56
CA THR A 734 -2.75 -39.16 51.49
C THR A 734 -1.72 -38.38 50.66
N ALA A 735 -1.88 -38.43 49.33
CA ALA A 735 -0.96 -37.83 48.37
C ALA A 735 -1.25 -36.35 48.14
N LEU A 736 -0.20 -35.54 47.93
CA LEU A 736 -0.34 -34.11 47.64
C LEU A 736 -0.74 -33.89 46.18
N TYR A 737 -1.82 -33.14 45.97
CA TYR A 737 -2.25 -32.63 44.68
C TYR A 737 -2.15 -31.09 44.67
N ARG A 738 -1.70 -30.55 43.54
CA ARG A 738 -1.68 -29.12 43.23
C ARG A 738 -2.57 -28.88 42.02
N VAL A 739 -3.53 -27.98 42.13
CA VAL A 739 -4.57 -27.76 41.14
C VAL A 739 -4.55 -26.30 40.69
N ALA A 740 -4.41 -26.05 39.39
CA ALA A 740 -4.48 -24.72 38.80
C ALA A 740 -5.93 -24.38 38.44
N LEU A 741 -6.43 -23.23 38.91
CA LEU A 741 -7.81 -22.79 38.66
C LEU A 741 -7.97 -22.29 37.23
N ASN A 742 -7.17 -21.31 36.81
CA ASN A 742 -7.20 -20.73 35.46
C ASN A 742 -5.78 -20.56 34.89
N GLY A 743 -5.63 -20.78 33.58
CA GLY A 743 -4.34 -20.72 32.89
C GLY A 743 -3.93 -19.29 32.49
N PRO A 744 -2.65 -19.04 32.16
CA PRO A 744 -2.20 -17.76 31.63
C PRO A 744 -2.90 -17.43 30.30
N SER A 745 -3.26 -16.17 30.11
CA SER A 745 -3.78 -15.64 28.83
C SER A 745 -3.15 -14.29 28.52
N THR A 746 -3.35 -13.80 27.30
CA THR A 746 -2.92 -12.44 26.90
C THR A 746 -3.52 -11.34 27.79
N ALA A 747 -4.70 -11.58 28.38
CA ALA A 747 -5.38 -10.67 29.31
C ALA A 747 -5.02 -10.91 30.78
N ASN A 748 -4.56 -12.11 31.15
CA ASN A 748 -4.08 -12.45 32.49
C ASN A 748 -2.79 -13.30 32.41
N PRO A 749 -1.63 -12.67 32.14
CA PRO A 749 -0.38 -13.40 31.86
C PRO A 749 0.17 -14.17 33.08
N SER A 750 -0.34 -13.89 34.28
CA SER A 750 0.04 -14.62 35.51
C SER A 750 -0.82 -15.86 35.78
N GLY A 751 -1.92 -16.08 35.05
CA GLY A 751 -2.93 -17.10 35.38
C GLY A 751 -3.73 -16.79 36.65
N GLY A 752 -4.50 -17.76 37.13
CA GLY A 752 -5.29 -17.64 38.36
C GLY A 752 -6.63 -16.88 38.23
N VAL A 753 -7.36 -16.79 39.33
CA VAL A 753 -8.70 -16.20 39.44
C VAL A 753 -8.64 -14.95 40.30
N LEU A 754 -9.05 -13.80 39.76
CA LEU A 754 -9.17 -12.57 40.54
C LEU A 754 -10.48 -12.57 41.34
N VAL A 755 -10.37 -12.46 42.65
CA VAL A 755 -11.50 -12.34 43.59
C VAL A 755 -11.49 -10.91 44.12
N ASN A 756 -12.50 -10.14 43.73
CA ASN A 756 -12.57 -8.72 44.10
C ASN A 756 -13.12 -8.54 45.53
N ALA A 757 -12.91 -7.36 46.09
CA ALA A 757 -13.49 -6.96 47.36
C ALA A 757 -15.00 -7.26 47.41
N GLY A 758 -15.47 -7.94 48.46
CA GLY A 758 -16.88 -8.33 48.61
C GLY A 758 -17.30 -9.56 47.80
N GLN A 759 -16.46 -10.11 46.94
CA GLN A 759 -16.77 -11.34 46.20
C GLN A 759 -16.36 -12.59 46.99
N THR A 760 -17.02 -13.70 46.67
CA THR A 760 -16.69 -15.02 47.21
C THR A 760 -16.10 -15.92 46.15
N LEU A 761 -15.15 -16.77 46.52
CA LEU A 761 -14.69 -17.90 45.73
C LEU A 761 -15.15 -19.17 46.43
N THR A 762 -16.00 -19.94 45.74
CA THR A 762 -16.50 -21.23 46.22
C THR A 762 -15.90 -22.35 45.39
N VAL A 763 -15.28 -23.35 46.03
CA VAL A 763 -14.68 -24.53 45.39
C VAL A 763 -15.45 -25.78 45.80
N ARG A 764 -15.73 -26.69 44.86
CA ARG A 764 -16.33 -28.00 45.13
C ARG A 764 -15.43 -29.13 44.65
N LEU A 765 -15.28 -30.13 45.50
CA LEU A 765 -14.49 -31.35 45.28
C LEU A 765 -15.43 -32.53 45.08
N TYR A 766 -15.44 -33.12 43.89
CA TYR A 766 -16.26 -34.27 43.53
C TYR A 766 -15.42 -35.52 43.42
N TYR A 767 -15.97 -36.66 43.84
CA TYR A 767 -15.23 -37.91 43.96
C TYR A 767 -16.01 -39.05 43.27
N ALA A 768 -15.33 -40.10 42.81
CA ALA A 768 -15.93 -41.32 42.26
C ALA A 768 -14.99 -42.52 42.39
N CYS A 769 -15.54 -43.73 42.47
CA CYS A 769 -14.80 -44.99 42.44
C CYS A 769 -15.62 -46.11 41.75
N GLY A 770 -14.95 -47.09 41.14
CA GLY A 770 -15.60 -48.17 40.38
C GLY A 770 -15.86 -49.48 41.13
N SER A 771 -15.56 -49.54 42.44
CA SER A 771 -15.62 -50.78 43.23
C SER A 771 -17.00 -51.04 43.87
N THR A 772 -17.21 -52.23 44.42
CA THR A 772 -18.44 -52.63 45.14
C THR A 772 -18.20 -52.95 46.62
N GLY A 773 -16.93 -53.05 47.08
CA GLY A 773 -16.59 -53.40 48.47
C GLY A 773 -17.09 -52.40 49.52
N THR A 774 -17.29 -52.83 50.76
CA THR A 774 -17.74 -51.97 51.88
C THR A 774 -16.83 -52.16 53.10
N PRO A 775 -16.47 -51.09 53.84
CA PRO A 775 -16.71 -49.67 53.57
C PRO A 775 -15.63 -49.03 52.67
N ARG A 776 -16.06 -48.17 51.73
CA ARG A 776 -15.19 -47.32 50.88
C ARG A 776 -15.25 -45.88 51.37
N TYR A 777 -14.11 -45.21 51.40
CA TYR A 777 -14.05 -43.83 51.85
C TYR A 777 -12.94 -43.06 51.14
N ALA A 778 -13.11 -41.75 51.05
CA ALA A 778 -12.07 -40.82 50.62
C ALA A 778 -11.51 -40.12 51.86
N MET A 779 -10.24 -39.73 51.77
CA MET A 779 -9.56 -38.96 52.79
C MET A 779 -9.14 -37.61 52.23
N LEU A 780 -9.26 -36.55 53.04
CA LEU A 780 -8.79 -35.20 52.68
C LEU A 780 -8.05 -34.58 53.87
N LYS A 781 -6.86 -34.01 53.62
CA LYS A 781 -6.16 -33.16 54.58
C LYS A 781 -5.48 -31.98 53.93
N ASN A 782 -5.21 -30.96 54.75
CA ASN A 782 -4.43 -29.78 54.41
C ASN A 782 -4.90 -29.01 53.16
N PHE A 783 -6.20 -28.70 53.05
CA PHE A 783 -6.72 -27.92 51.92
C PHE A 783 -6.26 -26.47 52.01
N ARG A 784 -5.46 -26.02 51.05
CA ARG A 784 -4.88 -24.68 50.96
C ARG A 784 -5.31 -24.00 49.68
N ILE A 785 -5.69 -22.74 49.77
CA ILE A 785 -5.82 -21.83 48.64
C ILE A 785 -4.55 -20.97 48.61
N LYS A 786 -3.87 -20.96 47.47
CA LYS A 786 -2.65 -20.19 47.25
C LYS A 786 -2.85 -19.12 46.20
N GLY A 787 -2.18 -17.99 46.38
CA GLY A 787 -2.28 -16.83 45.52
C GLY A 787 -1.57 -15.63 46.12
N ASP A 788 -1.93 -14.42 45.70
CA ASP A 788 -1.31 -13.20 46.22
C ASP A 788 -2.31 -12.04 46.34
N VAL A 789 -1.98 -11.08 47.20
CA VAL A 789 -2.74 -9.82 47.29
C VAL A 789 -2.33 -8.95 46.12
N VAL A 790 -3.27 -8.62 45.24
CA VAL A 790 -2.99 -7.81 44.06
C VAL A 790 -3.40 -6.38 44.36
N ALA A 791 -2.46 -5.44 44.21
CA ALA A 791 -2.76 -4.02 44.27
C ALA A 791 -3.88 -3.72 43.26
N ALA A 792 -4.93 -3.03 43.71
CA ALA A 792 -6.05 -2.67 42.84
C ALA A 792 -5.49 -1.96 41.58
N PRO A 793 -5.89 -2.37 40.37
CA PRO A 793 -5.46 -1.66 39.18
C PRO A 793 -5.91 -0.20 39.29
N LEU A 794 -5.01 0.75 39.04
CA LEU A 794 -5.34 2.17 39.01
C LEU A 794 -6.21 2.46 37.79
N VAL A 795 -7.52 2.33 37.93
CA VAL A 795 -8.49 2.71 36.90
C VAL A 795 -8.77 4.20 37.04
N SER A 796 -8.41 4.98 36.01
CA SER A 796 -8.78 6.39 35.91
C SER A 796 -10.32 6.51 35.91
N ASN A 797 -10.89 7.07 36.97
CA ASN A 797 -12.33 7.22 37.21
C ASN A 797 -12.81 8.59 36.73
N VAL A 798 -14.12 8.76 36.53
CA VAL A 798 -14.67 10.11 36.28
C VAL A 798 -14.63 10.88 37.60
N LEU A 799 -13.95 12.03 37.59
CA LEU A 799 -13.85 12.92 38.75
C LEU A 799 -14.99 13.94 38.74
N GLU A 800 -15.31 14.49 37.56
CA GLU A 800 -16.41 15.43 37.35
C GLU A 800 -16.95 15.28 35.93
N HIS A 801 -18.26 15.48 35.76
CA HIS A 801 -18.95 15.31 34.48
C HIS A 801 -20.04 16.36 34.34
N TRP A 802 -20.01 17.10 33.24
CA TRP A 802 -21.10 17.96 32.78
C TRP A 802 -21.82 17.29 31.61
N PRO A 803 -23.05 16.80 31.82
CA PRO A 803 -23.87 16.25 30.75
C PRO A 803 -24.26 17.28 29.69
N LEU A 804 -24.36 18.56 30.11
CA LEU A 804 -24.85 19.70 29.31
C LEU A 804 -26.27 19.46 28.79
N ARG A 805 -27.18 19.03 29.69
CA ARG A 805 -28.56 18.62 29.37
C ARG A 805 -29.64 19.71 29.55
N VAL A 806 -29.28 20.86 30.14
CA VAL A 806 -30.00 22.15 30.36
C VAL A 806 -29.39 22.74 31.65
N ASN A 807 -29.04 24.04 31.67
CA ASN A 807 -28.45 24.80 32.79
C ASN A 807 -26.97 24.56 33.17
N ASN A 808 -26.17 23.92 32.31
CA ASN A 808 -24.72 23.70 32.52
C ASN A 808 -24.34 23.00 33.84
N THR A 809 -25.29 22.38 34.54
CA THR A 809 -25.04 21.76 35.84
C THR A 809 -24.20 20.49 35.70
N ASP A 810 -23.39 20.20 36.70
CA ASP A 810 -22.64 18.97 36.79
C ASP A 810 -23.53 17.76 37.20
N SER A 811 -23.03 16.56 36.95
CA SER A 811 -23.73 15.30 37.26
C SER A 811 -23.41 14.85 38.68
N THR A 812 -24.33 15.10 39.60
CA THR A 812 -24.22 14.66 41.01
C THR A 812 -24.10 13.14 41.16
N GLN A 813 -24.62 12.35 40.21
CA GLN A 813 -24.57 10.89 40.21
C GLN A 813 -23.17 10.32 39.89
N ILE A 814 -22.36 11.05 39.11
CA ILE A 814 -21.09 10.54 38.56
C ILE A 814 -19.88 11.30 39.14
N ARG A 815 -20.08 12.53 39.64
CA ARG A 815 -19.03 13.34 40.28
C ARG A 815 -18.46 12.63 41.51
N SER A 816 -17.14 12.69 41.66
CA SER A 816 -16.47 12.22 42.88
C SER A 816 -16.95 13.03 44.08
N SER A 817 -17.22 12.35 45.21
CA SER A 817 -17.53 13.02 46.48
C SER A 817 -16.41 13.94 46.99
N ARG A 818 -15.21 13.88 46.39
CA ARG A 818 -14.02 14.68 46.73
C ARG A 818 -13.88 15.95 45.89
N VAL A 819 -14.80 16.19 44.98
CA VAL A 819 -14.79 17.33 44.05
C VAL A 819 -15.94 18.28 44.42
N VAL A 820 -15.63 19.57 44.48
CA VAL A 820 -16.62 20.64 44.73
C VAL A 820 -17.38 20.91 43.43
N PRO A 821 -18.74 21.02 43.46
CA PRO A 821 -19.52 21.31 42.26
C PRO A 821 -19.10 22.62 41.59
N THR A 822 -18.98 22.63 40.27
CA THR A 822 -18.74 23.88 39.53
C THR A 822 -19.61 24.00 38.28
N THR A 823 -19.89 25.25 37.88
CA THR A 823 -20.67 25.57 36.69
C THR A 823 -19.76 26.09 35.57
N PRO A 824 -19.78 25.47 34.37
CA PRO A 824 -19.07 25.96 33.20
C PRO A 824 -19.52 27.37 32.81
N THR A 825 -18.56 28.18 32.35
CA THR A 825 -18.80 29.57 31.93
C THR A 825 -18.39 29.80 30.50
N LEU A 826 -19.14 30.63 29.79
CA LEU A 826 -18.85 31.05 28.42
C LEU A 826 -18.29 32.46 28.42
N LYS A 827 -17.26 32.71 27.61
CA LYS A 827 -16.71 34.05 27.39
C LYS A 827 -16.86 34.42 25.92
N ARG A 828 -17.61 35.50 25.67
CA ARG A 828 -17.94 36.00 24.33
C ARG A 828 -18.64 34.95 23.43
N LEU A 829 -19.25 33.95 24.06
CA LEU A 829 -20.09 32.94 23.42
C LEU A 829 -21.48 32.99 24.06
N TYR A 830 -22.51 32.82 23.26
CA TYR A 830 -23.92 32.88 23.64
C TYR A 830 -24.57 31.52 23.41
N LEU A 831 -25.36 31.09 24.39
CA LEU A 831 -26.15 29.86 24.33
C LEU A 831 -27.39 30.05 23.48
N SER A 832 -27.73 29.07 22.66
CA SER A 832 -29.07 28.99 22.07
C SER A 832 -30.08 28.55 23.13
N ASN A 833 -31.04 29.42 23.45
CA ASN A 833 -32.20 29.08 24.30
C ASN A 833 -33.44 28.70 23.50
N GLY A 834 -33.34 28.64 22.15
CA GLY A 834 -34.45 28.31 21.24
C GLY A 834 -35.59 29.32 21.18
N ALA A 835 -35.61 30.37 22.01
CA ALA A 835 -36.71 31.33 22.14
C ALA A 835 -36.39 32.73 21.57
N THR A 836 -35.11 33.09 21.43
CA THR A 836 -34.69 34.46 21.02
C THR A 836 -33.94 34.53 19.69
N THR A 837 -33.54 33.39 19.10
CA THR A 837 -32.92 33.34 17.78
C THR A 837 -33.30 32.07 16.99
N PRO A 838 -34.10 32.18 15.90
CA PRO A 838 -34.58 31.03 15.10
C PRO A 838 -33.49 30.21 14.39
N ALA A 839 -32.24 30.68 14.43
CA ALA A 839 -31.15 30.23 13.58
C ALA A 839 -30.27 29.13 14.22
N PHE A 840 -30.47 28.85 15.51
CA PHE A 840 -29.76 27.81 16.26
C PHE A 840 -30.74 26.76 16.78
N PRO A 841 -30.42 25.45 16.69
CA PRO A 841 -31.27 24.44 17.30
C PRO A 841 -31.31 24.63 18.82
N ALA A 842 -32.49 24.39 19.41
CA ALA A 842 -32.61 24.25 20.85
C ALA A 842 -31.78 23.04 21.32
N TYR A 843 -31.54 22.99 22.63
CA TYR A 843 -30.92 21.84 23.27
C TYR A 843 -31.55 20.52 22.78
N SER A 844 -30.70 19.51 22.51
CA SER A 844 -31.15 18.16 22.18
C SER A 844 -30.40 17.11 23.01
N ASN A 845 -31.16 16.15 23.54
CA ASN A 845 -30.60 14.95 24.17
C ASN A 845 -29.67 14.15 23.23
N GLN A 846 -29.81 14.32 21.91
CA GLN A 846 -28.94 13.71 20.91
C GLN A 846 -27.66 14.54 20.71
N TYR A 847 -27.79 15.85 20.53
CA TYR A 847 -26.71 16.71 20.01
C TYR A 847 -25.99 17.59 21.05
N GLY A 848 -26.55 17.76 22.24
CA GLY A 848 -25.97 18.57 23.31
C GLY A 848 -26.36 20.05 23.22
N GLN A 849 -25.50 20.92 23.76
CA GLN A 849 -25.73 22.36 23.83
C GLN A 849 -25.08 23.07 22.63
N ALA A 850 -25.86 23.92 21.96
CA ALA A 850 -25.40 24.75 20.84
C ALA A 850 -25.04 26.16 21.30
N PHE A 851 -23.90 26.68 20.81
CA PHE A 851 -23.44 28.04 21.12
C PHE A 851 -22.68 28.71 19.96
N GLY A 852 -22.68 30.05 19.96
CA GLY A 852 -22.11 30.92 18.93
C GLY A 852 -21.44 32.18 19.50
N PRO A 853 -20.69 32.98 18.72
CA PRO A 853 -19.89 34.11 19.20
C PRO A 853 -20.68 35.41 19.34
N SER A 854 -21.92 35.44 18.84
CA SER A 854 -22.88 36.52 19.05
C SER A 854 -24.27 35.91 19.27
N ALA A 855 -25.19 36.69 19.84
CA ALA A 855 -26.57 36.26 20.06
C ALA A 855 -27.25 35.80 18.74
N ASN A 856 -26.81 36.37 17.60
CA ASN A 856 -27.36 36.12 16.26
C ASN A 856 -26.53 35.15 15.38
N GLY A 857 -25.34 34.71 15.82
CA GLY A 857 -24.51 33.78 15.03
C GLY A 857 -23.76 34.37 13.84
N ASP A 858 -23.56 35.70 13.83
CA ASP A 858 -23.02 36.50 12.71
C ASP A 858 -21.51 36.33 12.42
N GLY A 859 -20.81 35.39 13.07
CA GLY A 859 -19.58 34.83 12.50
C GLY A 859 -18.24 35.39 13.00
N THR A 860 -18.17 36.06 14.15
CA THR A 860 -16.89 36.53 14.72
C THR A 860 -16.07 35.44 15.43
N TRP A 861 -16.18 34.17 15.02
CA TRP A 861 -15.27 33.11 15.49
C TRP A 861 -13.80 33.37 15.10
N THR A 862 -13.55 34.30 14.17
CA THR A 862 -12.24 34.52 13.55
C THR A 862 -12.02 35.98 13.14
N THR A 863 -10.77 36.42 13.12
CA THR A 863 -10.27 37.32 12.07
C THR A 863 -10.19 36.54 10.75
N VAL A 864 -10.51 37.16 9.61
CA VAL A 864 -10.55 36.56 8.25
C VAL A 864 -9.60 35.35 8.08
N GLY A 865 -10.14 34.14 7.84
CA GLY A 865 -9.35 32.96 7.46
C GLY A 865 -9.46 31.66 8.29
N GLY A 866 -10.23 31.59 9.38
CA GLY A 866 -10.37 30.32 10.13
C GLY A 866 -9.39 30.12 11.29
N THR A 867 -8.83 31.19 11.85
CA THR A 867 -7.77 31.14 12.87
C THR A 867 -8.32 31.19 14.30
N LEU A 868 -7.79 30.36 15.20
CA LEU A 868 -8.19 30.35 16.62
C LEU A 868 -7.85 31.65 17.34
N ASN A 869 -8.80 32.13 18.17
CA ASN A 869 -8.67 33.35 18.95
C ASN A 869 -8.92 33.07 20.45
N ARG A 870 -8.01 33.55 21.31
CA ARG A 870 -8.10 33.38 22.77
C ARG A 870 -9.23 34.16 23.45
N ALA A 871 -9.99 34.96 22.70
CA ALA A 871 -11.12 35.73 23.20
C ALA A 871 -12.43 34.95 23.35
N TYR A 872 -12.59 33.82 22.64
CA TYR A 872 -13.84 33.07 22.54
C TYR A 872 -13.65 31.66 23.08
N TYR A 873 -14.21 31.37 24.24
CA TYR A 873 -14.03 30.06 24.87
C TYR A 873 -15.17 29.66 25.79
N GLU A 874 -15.26 28.35 25.99
CA GLU A 874 -15.98 27.74 27.10
C GLU A 874 -14.98 27.23 28.14
N GLN A 875 -15.28 27.48 29.42
CA GLN A 875 -14.39 27.20 30.53
C GLN A 875 -15.02 26.21 31.51
N PHE A 876 -14.23 25.19 31.88
CA PHE A 876 -14.56 24.18 32.88
C PHE A 876 -13.53 24.23 34.01
N THR A 877 -13.98 23.95 35.23
CA THR A 877 -13.12 23.96 36.42
C THR A 877 -13.28 22.65 37.18
N LEU A 878 -12.20 22.16 37.78
CA LEU A 878 -12.22 21.03 38.70
C LEU A 878 -11.59 21.47 40.01
N THR A 879 -12.40 21.65 41.03
CA THR A 879 -11.96 22.09 42.36
C THR A 879 -11.95 20.94 43.33
N MET A 880 -10.81 20.67 43.96
CA MET A 880 -10.71 19.61 44.97
C MET A 880 -11.17 20.10 46.33
N ALA A 881 -12.00 19.29 47.02
CA ALA A 881 -12.37 19.57 48.41
C ALA A 881 -11.11 19.65 49.30
N ALA A 882 -11.14 20.50 50.32
CA ALA A 882 -10.04 20.63 51.28
C ALA A 882 -9.66 19.26 51.88
N GLY A 883 -8.36 18.96 51.97
CA GLY A 883 -7.85 17.67 52.46
C GLY A 883 -7.93 16.50 51.47
N SER A 884 -8.37 16.71 50.22
CA SER A 884 -8.35 15.70 49.15
C SER A 884 -7.44 16.13 48.01
N THR A 885 -6.72 15.19 47.39
CA THR A 885 -5.88 15.46 46.20
C THR A 885 -6.37 14.62 45.04
N ALA A 886 -6.27 15.11 43.80
CA ALA A 886 -6.53 14.27 42.63
C ALA A 886 -5.50 14.46 41.53
N ARG A 887 -5.21 13.39 40.78
CA ARG A 887 -4.51 13.49 39.50
C ARG A 887 -5.51 13.35 38.37
N VAL A 888 -5.57 14.33 37.48
CA VAL A 888 -6.39 14.32 36.26
C VAL A 888 -5.55 13.82 35.10
N ASP A 889 -5.92 12.67 34.54
CA ASP A 889 -5.19 12.04 33.44
C ASP A 889 -5.70 12.52 32.08
N SER A 890 -7.02 12.69 31.96
CA SER A 890 -7.64 12.96 30.65
C SER A 890 -8.92 13.79 30.74
N LEU A 891 -9.17 14.49 29.64
CA LEU A 891 -10.38 15.23 29.36
C LEU A 891 -11.12 14.57 28.20
N LEU A 892 -12.40 14.26 28.38
CA LEU A 892 -13.24 13.67 27.35
C LEU A 892 -14.45 14.57 27.10
N PHE A 893 -14.84 14.73 25.84
CA PHE A 893 -16.06 15.45 25.47
C PHE A 893 -16.51 15.07 24.05
N ASN A 894 -17.78 15.28 23.76
CA ASN A 894 -18.32 15.15 22.41
C ASN A 894 -18.51 16.54 21.78
N SER A 895 -17.98 16.77 20.57
CA SER A 895 -18.14 18.07 19.89
C SER A 895 -18.16 17.96 18.36
N ALA A 896 -18.79 18.91 17.69
CA ALA A 896 -18.76 19.12 16.24
C ALA A 896 -19.11 20.57 15.90
N PHE A 897 -18.77 21.00 14.69
CA PHE A 897 -19.19 22.28 14.10
C PHE A 897 -20.30 22.05 13.07
N TYR A 898 -21.26 22.97 13.01
CA TYR A 898 -22.37 22.91 12.05
C TYR A 898 -22.44 24.15 11.15
N ASN A 899 -22.94 23.92 9.93
CA ASN A 899 -23.25 24.93 8.92
C ASN A 899 -22.04 25.78 8.44
N THR A 900 -20.84 25.21 8.45
CA THR A 900 -19.62 25.88 7.96
C THR A 900 -19.06 25.18 6.72
N SER A 901 -18.29 25.89 5.89
CA SER A 901 -17.76 25.38 4.61
C SER A 901 -16.29 24.91 4.69
N SER A 902 -15.52 25.34 5.69
CA SER A 902 -14.09 24.96 5.82
C SER A 902 -13.47 25.30 7.19
N ASN A 903 -12.25 24.82 7.43
CA ASN A 903 -11.31 25.22 8.50
C ASN A 903 -11.83 25.15 9.94
N THR A 904 -12.60 24.12 10.29
CA THR A 904 -13.08 23.87 11.67
C THR A 904 -11.98 23.33 12.58
N LYS A 905 -11.68 24.04 13.66
CA LYS A 905 -10.57 23.70 14.56
C LYS A 905 -10.95 23.93 16.02
N MET A 906 -10.24 23.22 16.90
CA MET A 906 -10.29 23.41 18.34
C MET A 906 -8.88 23.55 18.93
N GLY A 907 -8.75 24.46 19.89
CA GLY A 907 -7.61 24.54 20.79
C GLY A 907 -8.06 24.24 22.21
N VAL A 908 -7.29 23.44 22.96
CA VAL A 908 -7.59 23.12 24.36
C VAL A 908 -6.39 23.39 25.22
N VAL A 909 -6.59 24.19 26.26
CA VAL A 909 -5.54 24.58 27.20
C VAL A 909 -6.03 24.47 28.64
N TYR A 910 -5.12 24.30 29.57
CA TYR A 910 -5.42 24.23 31.00
C TYR A 910 -4.42 25.03 31.84
N SER A 911 -4.83 25.39 33.05
CA SER A 911 -4.00 26.02 34.07
C SER A 911 -4.43 25.59 35.46
N LEU A 912 -3.47 25.28 36.34
CA LEU A 912 -3.71 24.98 37.76
C LEU A 912 -3.77 26.26 38.63
N ASN A 913 -3.19 27.37 38.15
CA ASN A 913 -3.15 28.65 38.87
C ASN A 913 -4.15 29.67 38.33
N GLY A 914 -5.07 29.22 37.45
CA GLY A 914 -5.93 30.12 36.68
C GLY A 914 -5.18 30.77 35.51
N PHE A 915 -5.92 31.44 34.63
CA PHE A 915 -5.37 32.07 33.43
C PHE A 915 -5.14 33.56 33.65
N THR A 916 -4.19 33.89 34.52
CA THR A 916 -3.80 35.26 34.86
C THR A 916 -2.93 35.93 33.79
N SER A 917 -2.17 35.15 33.02
CA SER A 917 -1.37 35.58 31.86
C SER A 917 -1.35 34.50 30.76
N PRO A 918 -0.95 34.82 29.52
CA PRO A 918 -0.77 33.83 28.46
C PRO A 918 0.25 32.74 28.79
N ALA A 919 1.27 33.05 29.61
CA ALA A 919 2.30 32.10 30.03
C ALA A 919 1.78 31.02 30.99
N ASP A 920 0.65 31.27 31.67
CA ASP A 920 0.03 30.33 32.61
C ASP A 920 -0.77 29.22 31.89
N SER A 921 -0.85 29.27 30.56
CA SER A 921 -1.62 28.32 29.77
C SER A 921 -0.78 27.18 29.23
N THR A 922 -1.17 25.94 29.54
CA THR A 922 -0.56 24.75 28.97
C THR A 922 -1.47 24.12 27.93
N GLU A 923 -0.97 23.90 26.72
CA GLU A 923 -1.74 23.26 25.64
C GLU A 923 -1.72 21.72 25.76
N ILE A 924 -2.82 21.07 25.38
CA ILE A 924 -2.87 19.61 25.21
C ILE A 924 -1.85 19.16 24.16
N ALA A 925 -1.21 18.01 24.37
CA ALA A 925 -0.13 17.52 23.49
C ALA A 925 -0.50 16.24 22.71
N ALA A 926 -1.52 15.50 23.15
CA ALA A 926 -1.93 14.26 22.53
C ALA A 926 -3.42 13.99 22.74
N GLY A 927 -4.04 13.29 21.79
CA GLY A 927 -5.43 12.87 21.93
C GLY A 927 -5.89 12.00 20.76
N THR A 928 -7.08 11.42 20.89
CA THR A 928 -7.75 10.65 19.84
C THR A 928 -9.12 11.24 19.58
N GLY A 929 -9.48 11.35 18.30
CA GLY A 929 -10.79 11.76 17.82
C GLY A 929 -11.50 10.63 17.07
N PRO A 930 -12.61 10.93 16.38
CA PRO A 930 -13.39 9.95 15.63
C PRO A 930 -12.62 9.20 14.54
N ASN A 931 -11.55 9.80 14.01
CA ASN A 931 -10.73 9.23 12.92
C ASN A 931 -9.38 8.66 13.42
N GLY A 932 -9.23 8.38 14.72
CA GLY A 932 -7.99 7.88 15.31
C GLY A 932 -7.18 8.96 16.04
N ALA A 933 -5.84 8.86 15.99
CA ALA A 933 -4.96 9.84 16.65
C ALA A 933 -5.15 11.24 16.07
N LEU A 934 -5.19 12.26 16.93
CA LEU A 934 -5.33 13.65 16.51
C LEU A 934 -4.01 14.18 15.96
N THR A 935 -4.05 14.74 14.76
CA THR A 935 -2.93 15.50 14.19
C THR A 935 -3.01 16.94 14.67
N PHE A 936 -1.97 17.40 15.37
CA PHE A 936 -1.89 18.77 15.87
C PHE A 936 -1.17 19.67 14.88
N THR A 937 -1.69 20.87 14.70
CA THR A 937 -1.14 21.92 13.83
C THR A 937 -1.23 23.28 14.50
N ALA A 938 -0.32 24.19 14.19
CA ALA A 938 -0.37 25.54 14.71
C ALA A 938 -1.54 26.33 14.08
N SER A 939 -2.25 27.12 14.89
CA SER A 939 -3.27 28.03 14.40
C SER A 939 -3.41 29.24 15.32
N GLY A 940 -3.07 30.43 14.80
CA GLY A 940 -3.05 31.66 15.58
C GLY A 940 -2.00 31.57 16.69
N ASN A 941 -2.39 31.88 17.92
CA ASN A 941 -1.53 31.81 19.11
C ASN A 941 -1.60 30.44 19.81
N PHE A 942 -1.93 29.38 19.08
CA PHE A 942 -1.95 28.00 19.58
C PHE A 942 -0.98 27.16 18.76
N ASN A 943 -0.08 26.44 19.44
CA ASN A 943 0.86 25.53 18.81
C ASN A 943 0.21 24.18 18.48
N ASN A 944 -0.77 23.75 19.30
CA ASN A 944 -1.40 22.44 19.25
C ASN A 944 -2.92 22.57 19.05
N SER A 945 -3.35 23.05 17.89
CA SER A 945 -4.75 22.96 17.45
C SER A 945 -5.03 21.69 16.67
N PHE A 946 -6.27 21.20 16.69
CA PHE A 946 -6.65 20.00 15.93
C PHE A 946 -8.00 20.20 15.21
N PRO A 947 -8.23 19.49 14.09
CA PRO A 947 -9.47 19.64 13.33
C PRO A 947 -10.67 19.09 14.10
N LEU A 948 -11.80 19.81 14.02
CA LEU A 948 -13.10 19.32 14.44
C LEU A 948 -13.89 18.83 13.23
N LEU A 949 -14.71 17.80 13.42
CA LEU A 949 -15.70 17.39 12.42
C LEU A 949 -16.64 18.55 12.09
N ASN A 950 -16.79 18.79 10.79
CA ASN A 950 -17.79 19.69 10.22
C ASN A 950 -18.99 18.85 9.76
N GLN A 951 -20.19 19.18 10.21
CA GLN A 951 -21.41 18.44 9.91
C GLN A 951 -22.53 19.38 9.46
N THR A 952 -23.41 18.90 8.59
CA THR A 952 -24.67 19.59 8.23
C THR A 952 -25.88 18.95 8.91
N SER A 953 -25.76 17.67 9.28
CA SER A 953 -26.66 16.90 10.13
C SER A 953 -25.88 15.72 10.74
N GLY A 954 -26.25 15.25 11.94
CA GLY A 954 -25.60 14.09 12.58
C GLY A 954 -25.15 14.32 14.04
N PRO A 955 -24.74 13.26 14.77
CA PRO A 955 -24.36 13.35 16.19
C PRO A 955 -22.93 13.90 16.41
N VAL A 956 -22.73 14.55 17.55
CA VAL A 956 -21.41 15.01 18.01
C VAL A 956 -20.45 13.83 18.30
N ALA A 957 -19.20 13.93 17.82
CA ALA A 957 -18.21 12.86 17.96
C ALA A 957 -17.37 12.99 19.24
N LEU A 958 -16.90 11.86 19.78
CA LEU A 958 -16.12 11.80 21.02
C LEU A 958 -14.64 12.12 20.77
N TYR A 959 -14.11 13.05 21.57
CA TYR A 959 -12.68 13.37 21.66
C TYR A 959 -12.17 12.97 23.04
N ARG A 960 -10.94 12.43 23.07
CA ARG A 960 -10.24 12.02 24.28
C ARG A 960 -8.87 12.67 24.27
N LEU A 961 -8.63 13.59 25.20
CA LEU A 961 -7.41 14.39 25.27
C LEU A 961 -6.60 14.00 26.51
N ALA A 962 -5.30 13.83 26.33
CA ALA A 962 -4.36 13.59 27.42
C ALA A 962 -3.75 14.91 27.88
N LEU A 963 -3.73 15.15 29.19
CA LEU A 963 -2.98 16.28 29.76
C LEU A 963 -1.48 15.97 29.67
N ARG A 964 -0.63 17.02 29.61
CA ARG A 964 0.83 16.84 29.48
C ARG A 964 1.42 16.14 30.70
N ASN A 965 2.62 15.59 30.55
CA ASN A 965 3.38 14.94 31.62
C ASN A 965 2.63 13.78 32.31
N GLY A 966 1.70 13.16 31.58
CA GLY A 966 0.89 12.04 32.07
C GLY A 966 -0.26 12.45 32.99
N GLY A 967 -0.59 13.73 33.16
CA GLY A 967 -1.72 14.19 33.98
C GLY A 967 -1.33 15.29 34.97
N VAL A 968 -2.32 16.00 35.49
CA VAL A 968 -2.13 17.14 36.41
C VAL A 968 -2.60 16.78 37.80
N THR A 969 -1.72 16.92 38.79
CA THR A 969 -2.10 16.78 40.20
C THR A 969 -2.66 18.09 40.73
N ILE A 970 -3.85 18.01 41.33
CA ILE A 970 -4.59 19.10 41.96
C ILE A 970 -4.54 18.87 43.47
N PRO A 971 -3.82 19.72 44.21
CA PRO A 971 -3.84 19.72 45.66
C PRO A 971 -5.22 20.11 46.23
N GLY A 972 -5.49 19.73 47.48
CA GLY A 972 -6.76 20.07 48.14
C GLY A 972 -6.96 21.57 48.26
N GLY A 973 -8.14 22.04 47.90
CA GLY A 973 -8.48 23.47 47.86
C GLY A 973 -8.01 24.21 46.60
N GLN A 974 -7.28 23.57 45.67
CA GLN A 974 -6.90 24.17 44.39
C GLN A 974 -7.86 23.79 43.25
N THR A 975 -7.78 24.54 42.16
CA THR A 975 -8.67 24.42 41.00
C THR A 975 -7.89 24.27 39.70
N LEU A 976 -8.13 23.18 38.97
CA LEU A 976 -7.69 23.07 37.58
C LEU A 976 -8.74 23.73 36.67
N THR A 977 -8.33 24.72 35.88
CA THR A 977 -9.19 25.38 34.91
C THR A 977 -8.81 24.93 33.50
N VAL A 978 -9.79 24.57 32.68
CA VAL A 978 -9.63 24.16 31.27
C VAL A 978 -10.48 25.05 30.37
N ARG A 979 -9.92 25.51 29.26
CA ARG A 979 -10.62 26.33 28.24
C ARG A 979 -10.61 25.64 26.89
N LEU A 980 -11.78 25.62 26.24
CA LEU A 980 -12.00 25.09 24.90
C LEU A 980 -12.23 26.27 23.95
N TYR A 981 -11.38 26.38 22.93
CA TYR A 981 -11.40 27.43 21.92
C TYR A 981 -11.82 26.86 20.58
N TYR A 982 -12.61 27.62 19.82
CA TYR A 982 -13.25 27.16 18.58
C TYR A 982 -13.00 28.15 17.45
N ALA A 983 -12.78 27.66 16.23
CA ALA A 983 -12.67 28.48 15.01
C ALA A 983 -13.23 27.75 13.78
N CYS A 984 -13.72 28.52 12.80
CA CYS A 984 -14.16 28.01 11.49
C CYS A 984 -13.95 29.06 10.40
N GLY A 985 -13.69 28.63 9.15
CA GLY A 985 -13.25 29.52 8.05
C GLY A 985 -14.33 30.17 7.21
N SER A 986 -15.61 29.93 7.49
CA SER A 986 -16.73 30.46 6.70
C SER A 986 -17.11 31.89 7.10
N THR A 987 -17.93 32.57 6.29
CA THR A 987 -18.56 33.86 6.60
C THR A 987 -20.10 33.78 6.62
N GLY A 988 -20.71 32.69 6.15
CA GLY A 988 -22.17 32.52 6.09
C GLY A 988 -22.84 32.32 7.45
N THR A 989 -24.12 32.68 7.58
CA THR A 989 -24.92 32.60 8.82
C THR A 989 -26.14 31.70 8.62
N PRO A 990 -26.58 30.87 9.61
CA PRO A 990 -26.06 30.72 10.98
C PRO A 990 -25.07 29.54 11.16
N ARG A 991 -24.01 29.75 11.95
CA ARG A 991 -22.98 28.73 12.31
C ARG A 991 -22.84 28.57 13.81
N TYR A 992 -22.74 27.34 14.29
CA TYR A 992 -22.62 27.06 15.71
C TYR A 992 -21.75 25.83 15.97
N ALA A 993 -21.20 25.77 17.18
CA ALA A 993 -20.57 24.58 17.72
C ALA A 993 -21.54 23.88 18.67
N MET A 994 -21.40 22.57 18.78
CA MET A 994 -22.12 21.77 19.78
C MET A 994 -21.13 21.08 20.71
N LEU A 995 -21.47 21.02 22.00
CA LEU A 995 -20.69 20.34 23.03
C LEU A 995 -21.60 19.50 23.93
N LYS A 996 -21.11 18.31 24.32
CA LYS A 996 -21.82 17.38 25.20
C LYS A 996 -20.84 16.53 26.01
N ASN A 997 -21.28 16.07 27.19
CA ASN A 997 -20.58 15.05 27.99
C ASN A 997 -19.12 15.39 28.32
N VAL A 998 -18.85 16.60 28.80
CA VAL A 998 -17.51 16.99 29.24
C VAL A 998 -17.16 16.26 30.53
N ARG A 999 -16.06 15.52 30.57
CA ARG A 999 -15.65 14.68 31.71
C ARG A 999 -14.18 14.84 32.00
N PHE A 1000 -13.86 15.09 33.27
CA PHE A 1000 -12.51 14.92 33.78
C PHE A 1000 -12.34 13.51 34.33
N LYS A 1001 -11.28 12.83 33.88
CA LYS A 1001 -10.94 11.49 34.35
C LYS A 1001 -9.60 11.49 35.05
N GLY A 1002 -9.54 10.78 36.18
CA GLY A 1002 -8.39 10.79 37.05
C GLY A 1002 -8.56 9.92 38.30
N LEU A 1003 -7.69 10.14 39.28
CA LEU A 1003 -7.64 9.42 40.55
C LEU A 1003 -7.70 10.44 41.69
N ALA A 1004 -8.74 10.38 42.53
CA ALA A 1004 -8.86 11.21 43.73
C ALA A 1004 -8.56 10.39 45.00
N SER A 1005 -7.76 10.94 45.92
CA SER A 1005 -7.35 10.32 47.18
C SER A 1005 -7.60 11.26 48.36
N ALA A 1006 -7.94 10.68 49.53
CA ALA A 1006 -7.74 11.35 50.82
C ALA A 1006 -6.23 11.34 51.12
N VAL A 1007 -5.66 12.39 51.70
CA VAL A 1007 -4.24 12.36 52.07
C VAL A 1007 -4.07 12.65 53.56
N LEU A 1008 -3.60 11.64 54.29
CA LEU A 1008 -2.47 11.81 55.22
C LEU A 1008 -1.27 11.20 54.51
N ALA A 1009 -0.42 12.04 53.94
CA ALA A 1009 0.78 11.63 53.23
C ALA A 1009 1.79 11.18 54.28
N THR A 1010 2.20 9.92 54.24
CA THR A 1010 3.44 9.52 54.91
C THR A 1010 4.61 10.24 54.25
N THR A 1011 5.72 10.40 54.96
CA THR A 1011 6.99 11.00 54.48
C THR A 1011 7.45 10.49 53.11
N SER A 1012 7.06 9.26 52.73
CA SER A 1012 7.29 8.71 51.39
C SER A 1012 6.58 9.47 50.26
N GLN A 1013 5.35 9.95 50.45
CA GLN A 1013 4.56 10.62 49.40
C GLN A 1013 5.00 12.07 49.14
N ALA A 1014 5.49 12.77 50.17
CA ALA A 1014 6.07 14.12 50.02
C ALA A 1014 7.42 14.08 49.27
N LEU A 1015 8.28 13.11 49.58
CA LEU A 1015 9.52 12.86 48.83
C LEU A 1015 9.21 12.44 47.38
N ASN A 1016 8.14 11.65 47.20
CA ASN A 1016 7.63 11.25 45.89
C ASN A 1016 6.99 12.41 45.09
N ALA A 1017 6.84 13.61 45.62
CA ALA A 1017 6.39 14.78 44.86
C ALA A 1017 7.56 15.63 44.32
N GLN A 1018 8.76 15.48 44.90
CA GLN A 1018 9.91 16.35 44.64
C GLN A 1018 10.95 15.75 43.68
N VAL A 1019 10.88 14.45 43.36
CA VAL A 1019 11.78 13.80 42.39
C VAL A 1019 11.30 14.02 40.96
N GLN A 1020 12.13 14.63 40.13
CA GLN A 1020 11.87 14.90 38.71
C GLN A 1020 12.72 14.01 37.80
N VAL A 1021 12.15 13.64 36.64
CA VAL A 1021 12.82 12.86 35.59
C VAL A 1021 12.57 13.53 34.24
N PHE A 1022 13.63 13.98 33.54
CA PHE A 1022 13.50 14.68 32.25
C PHE A 1022 14.70 14.47 31.31
N PRO A 1023 14.53 14.42 29.98
CA PRO A 1023 13.26 14.30 29.27
C PRO A 1023 12.62 12.93 29.53
N ASN A 1024 11.30 12.84 29.38
CA ASN A 1024 10.54 11.60 29.52
C ASN A 1024 9.28 11.70 28.65
N PRO A 1025 9.31 11.17 27.41
CA PRO A 1025 10.20 10.11 26.96
C PRO A 1025 11.66 10.50 26.73
N ALA A 1026 12.57 9.53 26.82
CA ALA A 1026 14.02 9.68 26.68
C ALA A 1026 14.58 8.74 25.61
N SER A 1027 15.29 9.27 24.61
CA SER A 1027 15.84 8.48 23.50
C SER A 1027 17.27 7.96 23.75
N THR A 1028 18.04 8.61 24.61
CA THR A 1028 19.44 8.21 24.90
C THR A 1028 19.79 8.27 26.38
N SER A 1029 19.28 9.26 27.10
CA SER A 1029 19.43 9.42 28.54
C SER A 1029 18.32 10.30 29.12
N PHE A 1030 18.15 10.26 30.44
CA PHE A 1030 17.32 11.21 31.19
C PHE A 1030 18.05 11.66 32.46
N TRP A 1031 17.76 12.86 32.91
CA TRP A 1031 18.23 13.43 34.16
C TRP A 1031 17.28 13.09 35.30
N VAL A 1032 17.86 12.71 36.44
CA VAL A 1032 17.17 12.55 37.72
C VAL A 1032 17.57 13.72 38.60
N GLN A 1033 16.58 14.53 39.00
CA GLN A 1033 16.78 15.63 39.92
C GLN A 1033 16.14 15.33 41.28
N LEU A 1034 16.96 15.39 42.34
CA LEU A 1034 16.59 15.21 43.73
C LEU A 1034 16.94 16.47 44.54
N PRO A 1035 16.10 16.90 45.49
CA PRO A 1035 16.40 18.03 46.37
C PRO A 1035 17.62 17.77 47.28
N ALA A 1036 18.25 18.84 47.78
CA ALA A 1036 19.44 18.76 48.62
C ALA A 1036 19.20 17.97 49.92
N ALA A 1037 20.10 17.05 50.24
CA ALA A 1037 20.07 16.26 51.46
C ALA A 1037 21.16 16.73 52.46
N SER A 1038 20.87 16.65 53.75
CA SER A 1038 21.73 17.13 54.85
C SER A 1038 23.00 16.29 55.08
N SER A 1039 23.16 15.13 54.42
CA SER A 1039 24.33 14.25 54.53
C SER A 1039 24.68 13.61 53.19
N LYS A 1040 25.91 13.08 53.06
CA LYS A 1040 26.40 12.40 51.83
C LYS A 1040 25.61 11.10 51.63
N THR A 1041 24.71 11.06 50.64
CA THR A 1041 23.88 9.89 50.37
C THR A 1041 24.15 9.36 48.96
N ALA A 1042 24.58 8.10 48.85
CA ALA A 1042 24.58 7.37 47.58
C ALA A 1042 23.17 6.82 47.31
N VAL A 1043 22.57 7.20 46.18
CA VAL A 1043 21.21 6.79 45.79
C VAL A 1043 21.33 5.78 44.65
N SER A 1044 20.87 4.55 44.87
CA SER A 1044 20.79 3.54 43.81
C SER A 1044 19.57 3.80 42.92
N ALA A 1045 19.79 4.03 41.64
CA ALA A 1045 18.78 4.20 40.61
C ALA A 1045 18.64 2.95 39.76
N SER A 1046 17.51 2.25 39.83
CA SER A 1046 17.25 1.00 39.13
C SER A 1046 16.07 1.15 38.16
N LEU A 1047 16.30 0.98 36.86
CA LEU A 1047 15.25 0.94 35.84
C LEU A 1047 14.69 -0.46 35.77
N ILE A 1048 13.38 -0.58 35.93
CA ILE A 1048 12.66 -1.85 36.03
C ILE A 1048 11.65 -1.92 34.88
N ASN A 1049 11.75 -2.91 33.99
CA ASN A 1049 10.81 -3.03 32.87
C ASN A 1049 9.38 -3.38 33.35
N THR A 1050 8.40 -3.38 32.45
CA THR A 1050 7.00 -3.76 32.75
C THR A 1050 6.83 -5.19 33.27
N LEU A 1051 7.85 -6.04 33.15
CA LEU A 1051 7.89 -7.40 33.68
C LEU A 1051 8.45 -7.46 35.12
N GLY A 1052 8.78 -6.31 35.73
CA GLY A 1052 9.30 -6.22 37.10
C GLY A 1052 10.80 -6.51 37.21
N GLN A 1053 11.52 -6.64 36.10
CA GLN A 1053 12.95 -6.95 36.08
C GLN A 1053 13.78 -5.67 36.05
N THR A 1054 14.80 -5.58 36.91
CA THR A 1054 15.75 -4.46 36.87
C THR A 1054 16.65 -4.62 35.65
N VAL A 1055 16.46 -3.79 34.63
CA VAL A 1055 17.20 -3.81 33.37
C VAL A 1055 18.46 -2.95 33.41
N ARG A 1056 18.57 -2.04 34.38
CA ARG A 1056 19.76 -1.20 34.58
C ARG A 1056 19.79 -0.68 36.01
N THR A 1057 20.96 -0.64 36.64
CA THR A 1057 21.18 0.01 37.95
C THR A 1057 22.39 0.93 37.86
N GLN A 1058 22.28 2.13 38.42
CA GLN A 1058 23.32 3.15 38.46
C GLN A 1058 23.37 3.78 39.85
N LEU A 1059 24.57 4.01 40.38
CA LEU A 1059 24.75 4.73 41.63
C LEU A 1059 24.83 6.24 41.35
N LEU A 1060 24.01 7.03 42.04
CA LEU A 1060 24.03 8.49 41.96
C LEU A 1060 24.63 9.04 43.26
N SER A 1061 25.61 9.95 43.18
CA SER A 1061 26.27 10.52 44.37
C SER A 1061 26.38 12.04 44.27
N ALA A 1062 26.27 12.73 45.41
CA ALA A 1062 26.48 14.17 45.54
C ALA A 1062 27.19 14.50 46.85
N ALA A 1063 27.85 15.67 46.89
CA ALA A 1063 28.48 16.21 48.10
C ALA A 1063 27.39 16.67 49.12
N PRO A 1064 27.70 16.69 50.44
CA PRO A 1064 26.74 17.11 51.46
C PRO A 1064 26.18 18.52 51.18
N GLY A 1065 24.86 18.71 51.31
CA GLY A 1065 24.21 20.01 51.11
C GLY A 1065 23.89 20.38 49.66
N GLN A 1066 24.23 19.54 48.67
CA GLN A 1066 23.88 19.73 47.25
C GLN A 1066 22.79 18.74 46.81
N GLY A 1067 21.86 19.18 45.95
CA GLY A 1067 20.89 18.28 45.30
C GLY A 1067 21.56 17.36 44.29
N ILE A 1068 20.96 16.18 44.03
CA ILE A 1068 21.46 15.29 42.98
C ILE A 1068 20.82 15.73 41.67
N ASN A 1069 21.63 16.16 40.70
CA ASN A 1069 21.22 16.29 39.31
C ASN A 1069 22.13 15.39 38.48
N ALA A 1070 21.65 14.19 38.15
CA ALA A 1070 22.49 13.15 37.58
C ALA A 1070 21.83 12.49 36.37
N GLU A 1071 22.63 12.28 35.33
CA GLU A 1071 22.20 11.65 34.09
C GLU A 1071 22.18 10.13 34.23
N VAL A 1072 21.08 9.53 33.79
CA VAL A 1072 20.86 8.08 33.72
C VAL A 1072 20.74 7.70 32.25
N ASN A 1073 21.69 6.90 31.79
CA ASN A 1073 21.75 6.49 30.39
C ASN A 1073 20.75 5.35 30.09
N VAL A 1074 19.95 5.51 29.04
CA VAL A 1074 18.97 4.51 28.57
C VAL A 1074 19.27 3.97 27.18
N ARG A 1075 20.41 4.35 26.59
CA ARG A 1075 20.84 3.87 25.28
C ARG A 1075 20.97 2.33 25.29
N GLY A 1076 20.29 1.69 24.35
CA GLY A 1076 20.23 0.23 24.21
C GLY A 1076 19.12 -0.46 25.01
N LEU A 1077 18.31 0.29 25.76
CA LEU A 1077 17.06 -0.24 26.31
C LEU A 1077 15.97 -0.20 25.24
N ALA A 1078 15.12 -1.22 25.18
CA ALA A 1078 14.04 -1.30 24.19
C ALA A 1078 13.01 -0.17 24.41
N ALA A 1079 12.46 0.36 23.32
CA ALA A 1079 11.39 1.36 23.38
C ALA A 1079 10.23 0.84 24.23
N GLY A 1080 9.83 1.60 25.24
CA GLY A 1080 8.82 1.12 26.18
C GLY A 1080 8.82 1.83 27.52
N VAL A 1081 7.95 1.35 28.41
CA VAL A 1081 7.74 1.93 29.73
C VAL A 1081 8.56 1.18 30.77
N TYR A 1082 9.35 1.92 31.53
CA TYR A 1082 10.15 1.44 32.64
C TYR A 1082 9.72 2.14 33.94
N THR A 1083 9.91 1.48 35.06
CA THR A 1083 9.80 2.02 36.41
C THR A 1083 11.21 2.29 36.91
N LEU A 1084 11.61 3.55 36.96
CA LEU A 1084 12.78 3.97 37.72
C LEU A 1084 12.48 3.85 39.21
N ARG A 1085 13.22 3.02 39.93
CA ARG A 1085 13.20 2.89 41.37
C ARG A 1085 14.45 3.53 41.95
N LEU A 1086 14.29 4.56 42.77
CA LEU A 1086 15.34 5.22 43.52
C LEU A 1086 15.25 4.78 44.98
N ASN A 1087 16.38 4.55 45.63
CA ASN A 1087 16.41 4.31 47.08
C ASN A 1087 17.08 5.49 47.78
N VAL A 1088 16.28 6.39 48.35
CA VAL A 1088 16.76 7.64 48.98
C VAL A 1088 16.68 7.47 50.49
N ASN A 1089 17.84 7.40 51.16
CA ASN A 1089 17.93 7.17 52.62
C ASN A 1089 17.08 5.97 53.11
N GLY A 1090 17.12 4.85 52.40
CA GLY A 1090 16.35 3.64 52.73
C GLY A 1090 14.86 3.69 52.37
N THR A 1091 14.37 4.80 51.82
CA THR A 1091 12.99 4.96 51.35
C THR A 1091 12.91 4.79 49.83
N PRO A 1092 12.18 3.77 49.32
CA PRO A 1092 12.04 3.56 47.88
C PRO A 1092 11.04 4.54 47.24
N VAL A 1093 11.46 5.20 46.17
CA VAL A 1093 10.69 6.15 45.35
C VAL A 1093 10.63 5.61 43.92
N THR A 1094 9.46 5.64 43.27
CA THR A 1094 9.31 5.11 41.90
C THR A 1094 8.76 6.14 40.90
N ARG A 1095 9.34 6.19 39.70
CA ARG A 1095 8.94 7.05 38.58
C ARG A 1095 8.76 6.22 37.31
N LYS A 1096 7.74 6.55 36.52
CA LYS A 1096 7.62 6.00 35.17
C LYS A 1096 8.59 6.73 34.25
N VAL A 1097 9.38 6.00 33.48
CA VAL A 1097 10.28 6.52 32.44
C VAL A 1097 9.93 5.81 31.13
N VAL A 1098 9.73 6.56 30.06
CA VAL A 1098 9.47 6.05 28.73
C VAL A 1098 10.77 6.18 27.95
N VAL A 1099 11.25 5.07 27.40
CA VAL A 1099 12.39 5.06 26.48
C VAL A 1099 11.83 5.01 25.06
N GLU A 1100 12.28 5.90 24.19
CA GLU A 1100 11.85 6.01 22.79
C GLU A 1100 12.62 5.09 21.85
#